data_AF-A0A2Z2MBP7-F1
#
_entry.id   AF-A0A2Z2MBP7-F1
#
_cell.length_a   1.000
_cell.length_b   1.000
_cell.length_c   1.000
_cell.angle_alpha   90.00
_cell.angle_beta   90.00
_cell.angle_gamma   90.00
#
_symmetry.space_group_name_H-M   'P 1'
#
loop_
_entity.id
_entity.type
_entity.pdbx_description
1 polymer ?
#
loop_
_entity_poly.entity_id
_entity_poly.type
_entity_poly.pdbx_seq_one_letter_code
_entity_poly.pdbx_strand_id
1 'polypeptide(L)'
;MNRKVLGLFVMGLMLLSTFYIAKPVSATTPNNELKIAQLASTGALFMGVFNPAPGGGLTDVYTLRVWQFLNDPALIWGADGVPHNYRCQVVKVDRNVQVPNDAIIYNSTKKQWVAAYAGDTAKTAVTYKCGLGEWHDGHKMTLADIMFGIAMDFEWVTQDSENDMYYDDTWDSWAGDTIRQVMGVKVSELTDDYVTITLYQDYDFPINDMYTADNYVPYAAIPWQLYYTMSEMVANGVNGKSFSWSTQPQNGYQIDMIAPDQMPYFKAEAQKLEGQGLPVYLSTLKDWFQQWGIDSAKAGLTDDAAKAGFTAMIQWIDKHNNAIISNGPYYLDTYKPSSMYLKLVKFTGKRVNFMDKTITLPDGTKKPIPFDANFDLIEVYGVTNEDTAILEVAKGNYDLYWYEEPGYKFTGILAQGYGDKVQLIKTIGTFWSVVFNPVHDDNNPYLITVGDKVYFNPFAIREVRYAMNWLISRNFIVQNILKGSGGPMYGTPTSGSVVPYQNVEVVAQALGMTAQGDEAYALKLIDDALNKAANSPYLQGHTLEKKDGKWLFDGQPIQINIIARIEDDRLQEGQYLGTIVEKAGFKANVLQWDRKKAVHTVYITDPKSYEWNMYTEGWVASAYALYPTSSVIQYDVWYAPGVVGWSYTPETTVEDLLKQVGNGDVNAGAKKLGLKYYTGDKLQEILNWTNTQVGPLIYNNKLEYNNKIYTVTSEDQFWDLYKLGEGMLMMDALRVFTVEQWNFFEVSKSVNVGIADPLTGLASTMAIRSLSKAQPTPSSSSSSTSSTASSSSSTSSSKKGTSICGPAAIIGLAIVPLLLRKRK
;
A
#
# COMPACT_ATOMS: atom_id res chain seq x y z
N MET A 1 -22.56 -3.63 47.78
CA MET A 1 -22.70 -2.64 46.68
C MET A 1 -22.73 -3.41 45.36
N ASN A 2 -23.77 -3.20 44.54
CA ASN A 2 -24.10 -4.06 43.38
C ASN A 2 -23.11 -3.85 42.21
N ARG A 3 -22.59 -4.93 41.60
CA ARG A 3 -21.64 -4.91 40.46
C ARG A 3 -22.17 -4.11 39.25
N LYS A 4 -23.50 -4.00 39.08
CA LYS A 4 -24.11 -3.15 38.05
C LYS A 4 -23.99 -1.65 38.32
N VAL A 5 -23.87 -1.23 39.57
CA VAL A 5 -23.75 0.18 39.97
C VAL A 5 -22.29 0.64 39.87
N LEU A 6 -21.32 -0.25 40.10
CA LEU A 6 -19.89 0.04 39.94
C LEU A 6 -19.50 0.20 38.45
N GLY A 7 -20.10 -0.60 37.55
CA GLY A 7 -19.88 -0.47 36.10
C GLY A 7 -20.42 0.83 35.49
N LEU A 8 -21.52 1.39 36.05
CA LEU A 8 -22.07 2.69 35.65
C LEU A 8 -21.30 3.86 36.28
N PHE A 9 -20.74 3.69 37.49
CA PHE A 9 -19.93 4.72 38.14
C PHE A 9 -18.53 4.89 37.52
N VAL A 10 -17.92 3.81 37.02
CA VAL A 10 -16.61 3.89 36.33
C VAL A 10 -16.75 4.51 34.93
N MET A 11 -17.90 4.30 34.25
CA MET A 11 -18.24 4.99 33.00
C MET A 11 -18.55 6.49 33.21
N GLY A 12 -19.11 6.85 34.37
CA GLY A 12 -19.43 8.24 34.73
C GLY A 12 -18.22 9.09 35.15
N LEU A 13 -17.14 8.49 35.63
CA LEU A 13 -15.94 9.20 36.12
C LEU A 13 -14.88 9.44 35.03
N MET A 14 -14.92 8.74 33.90
CA MET A 14 -14.11 9.09 32.71
C MET A 14 -14.64 10.31 31.94
N LEU A 15 -15.82 10.83 32.29
CA LEU A 15 -16.43 12.02 31.68
C LEU A 15 -15.93 13.36 32.25
N LEU A 16 -14.91 13.36 33.13
CA LEU A 16 -14.39 14.58 33.78
C LEU A 16 -12.89 14.84 33.56
N SER A 17 -12.22 14.11 32.66
CA SER A 17 -11.07 14.70 31.97
C SER A 17 -11.63 15.56 30.84
N THR A 18 -11.34 16.85 30.89
CA THR A 18 -11.66 17.80 29.82
C THR A 18 -10.90 17.38 28.55
N PHE A 19 -11.47 16.46 27.78
CA PHE A 19 -10.98 16.13 26.46
C PHE A 19 -11.25 17.32 25.55
N TYR A 20 -10.18 17.91 25.04
CA TYR A 20 -10.28 19.02 24.10
C TYR A 20 -10.69 18.45 22.75
N ILE A 21 -11.95 18.65 22.38
CA ILE A 21 -12.45 18.41 21.03
C ILE A 21 -12.77 19.79 20.49
N ALA A 22 -12.13 20.18 19.38
CA ALA A 22 -12.55 21.35 18.65
C ALA A 22 -13.96 21.08 18.11
N LYS A 23 -14.98 21.62 18.78
CA LYS A 23 -16.36 21.55 18.31
C LYS A 23 -16.45 22.36 17.01
N PRO A 24 -17.09 21.84 15.96
CA PRO A 24 -17.36 22.62 14.76
C PRO A 24 -18.14 23.88 15.17
N VAL A 25 -17.66 25.04 14.76
CA VAL A 25 -18.30 26.32 15.09
C VAL A 25 -19.68 26.32 14.44
N SER A 26 -20.72 26.62 15.23
CA SER A 26 -22.07 26.93 14.75
C SER A 26 -22.03 28.26 13.96
N ALA A 27 -21.48 28.21 12.75
CA ALA A 27 -21.71 29.21 11.71
C ALA A 27 -22.57 28.53 10.65
N THR A 28 -23.47 29.27 10.01
CA THR A 28 -24.25 28.83 8.85
C THR A 28 -23.35 28.08 7.87
N THR A 29 -23.45 26.75 7.89
CA THR A 29 -22.59 25.85 7.13
C THR A 29 -22.71 26.17 5.65
N PRO A 30 -21.63 26.28 4.88
CA PRO A 30 -21.73 26.13 3.44
C PRO A 30 -22.51 24.84 3.13
N ASN A 31 -23.42 24.84 2.16
CA ASN A 31 -24.30 23.69 1.89
C ASN A 31 -23.52 22.40 1.49
N ASN A 32 -22.20 22.46 1.26
CA ASN A 32 -21.38 21.38 0.72
C ASN A 32 -19.97 21.24 1.35
N GLU A 33 -19.92 20.95 2.65
CA GLU A 33 -18.67 20.77 3.45
C GLU A 33 -18.47 19.32 3.89
N LEU A 34 -17.23 18.81 3.91
CA LEU A 34 -16.86 17.51 4.49
C LEU A 34 -16.10 17.71 5.81
N LYS A 35 -16.61 17.14 6.92
CA LYS A 35 -15.96 17.20 8.23
C LYS A 35 -15.31 15.88 8.60
N ILE A 36 -14.01 15.90 8.82
CA ILE A 36 -13.21 14.70 9.10
C ILE A 36 -12.66 14.77 10.53
N ALA A 37 -12.88 13.70 11.30
CA ALA A 37 -12.17 13.46 12.55
C ALA A 37 -10.95 12.57 12.26
N GLN A 38 -9.76 12.97 12.71
CA GLN A 38 -8.51 12.22 12.53
C GLN A 38 -7.89 11.93 13.89
N LEU A 39 -7.58 10.66 14.17
CA LEU A 39 -6.85 10.30 15.37
C LEU A 39 -5.48 10.99 15.37
N ALA A 40 -5.14 11.66 16.47
CA ALA A 40 -3.94 12.48 16.57
C ALA A 40 -3.36 12.43 17.99
N SER A 41 -2.04 12.58 18.08
CA SER A 41 -1.37 12.78 19.36
C SER A 41 -1.66 14.18 19.91
N THR A 42 -1.57 14.38 21.23
CA THR A 42 -1.87 15.69 21.83
C THR A 42 -0.89 16.74 21.30
N GLY A 43 -1.41 17.77 20.63
CA GLY A 43 -0.64 18.94 20.18
C GLY A 43 -0.08 18.86 18.76
N ALA A 44 -0.29 17.75 18.04
CA ALA A 44 0.13 17.63 16.64
C ALA A 44 -0.84 16.74 15.85
N LEU A 45 -1.28 17.25 14.69
CA LEU A 45 -2.19 16.52 13.79
C LEU A 45 -1.44 15.48 12.93
N PHE A 46 -0.15 15.70 12.71
CA PHE A 46 0.70 14.90 11.83
C PHE A 46 1.91 14.38 12.60
N MET A 47 2.42 13.21 12.18
CA MET A 47 3.64 12.61 12.74
C MET A 47 4.85 12.75 11.82
N GLY A 48 4.65 13.08 10.55
CA GLY A 48 5.71 13.43 9.60
C GLY A 48 5.53 14.85 9.06
N VAL A 49 6.28 15.14 7.99
CA VAL A 49 6.41 16.48 7.41
C VAL A 49 5.90 16.54 5.98
N PHE A 50 5.41 17.70 5.55
CA PHE A 50 5.00 17.92 4.16
C PHE A 50 6.22 18.35 3.34
N ASN A 51 6.96 17.37 2.86
CA ASN A 51 8.17 17.49 2.06
C ASN A 51 8.08 16.49 0.89
N PRO A 52 8.38 16.90 -0.36
CA PRO A 52 8.25 16.02 -1.54
C PRO A 52 9.40 15.00 -1.70
N ALA A 53 10.47 15.07 -0.90
CA ALA A 53 11.63 14.20 -1.02
C ALA A 53 11.26 12.72 -0.77
N PRO A 54 11.57 11.79 -1.71
CA PRO A 54 11.41 10.35 -1.52
C PRO A 54 12.06 9.88 -0.23
N GLY A 55 11.29 9.16 0.60
CA GLY A 55 11.76 8.64 1.89
C GLY A 55 11.95 9.69 3.01
N GLY A 56 12.07 10.97 2.68
CA GLY A 56 12.30 12.07 3.63
C GLY A 56 11.03 12.80 4.10
N GLY A 57 9.95 12.82 3.31
CA GLY A 57 8.69 13.47 3.66
C GLY A 57 7.47 12.75 3.08
N LEU A 58 6.27 13.09 3.55
CA LEU A 58 5.03 12.41 3.15
C LEU A 58 5.08 10.88 3.34
N THR A 59 5.75 10.39 4.39
CA THR A 59 5.98 8.95 4.60
C THR A 59 4.98 8.30 5.56
N ASP A 60 4.26 9.10 6.35
CA ASP A 60 3.24 8.62 7.28
C ASP A 60 1.82 8.74 6.70
N VAL A 61 0.91 7.93 7.22
CA VAL A 61 -0.48 7.88 6.73
C VAL A 61 -1.24 9.21 6.92
N TYR A 62 -0.90 10.03 7.92
CA TYR A 62 -1.61 11.27 8.23
C TYR A 62 -1.27 12.36 7.21
N THR A 63 0.02 12.52 6.88
CA THR A 63 0.48 13.47 5.86
C THR A 63 0.03 13.04 4.46
N LEU A 64 0.20 11.76 4.12
CA LEU A 64 -0.24 11.20 2.83
C LEU A 64 -1.72 11.44 2.56
N ARG A 65 -2.59 11.16 3.55
CA ARG A 65 -4.04 11.36 3.45
C ARG A 65 -4.41 12.80 3.04
N VAL A 66 -3.76 13.80 3.62
CA VAL A 66 -4.01 15.21 3.24
C VAL A 66 -3.38 15.54 1.88
N TRP A 67 -2.18 15.03 1.58
CA TRP A 67 -1.54 15.19 0.28
C TRP A 67 -2.39 14.66 -0.87
N GLN A 68 -3.13 13.58 -0.64
CA GLN A 68 -4.13 13.05 -1.57
C GLN A 68 -5.25 14.03 -1.91
N PHE A 69 -5.44 15.17 -1.25
CA PHE A 69 -6.33 16.25 -1.72
C PHE A 69 -5.59 17.40 -2.41
N LEU A 70 -4.31 17.57 -2.07
CA LEU A 70 -3.47 18.69 -2.50
C LEU A 70 -2.78 18.42 -3.84
N ASN A 71 -2.60 17.18 -4.25
CA ASN A 71 -1.82 16.84 -5.45
C ASN A 71 -2.56 15.96 -6.44
N ASP A 72 -2.54 16.34 -7.71
CA ASP A 72 -2.93 15.47 -8.81
C ASP A 72 -1.69 14.73 -9.34
N PRO A 73 -1.62 13.39 -9.20
CA PRO A 73 -0.50 12.63 -9.70
C PRO A 73 -0.52 12.54 -11.23
N ALA A 74 0.60 12.17 -11.84
CA ALA A 74 0.70 12.02 -13.29
C ALA A 74 -0.21 10.88 -13.80
N LEU A 75 -0.04 9.70 -13.22
CA LEU A 75 -0.88 8.52 -13.32
C LEU A 75 -1.51 8.24 -11.95
N ILE A 76 -2.63 7.53 -11.90
CA ILE A 76 -3.30 7.17 -10.65
C ILE A 76 -3.45 5.67 -10.52
N TRP A 77 -3.05 5.11 -9.38
CA TRP A 77 -3.24 3.69 -9.09
C TRP A 77 -4.72 3.38 -8.86
N GLY A 78 -5.23 2.44 -9.65
CA GLY A 78 -6.60 1.96 -9.65
C GLY A 78 -6.90 1.00 -8.50
N ALA A 79 -8.16 0.94 -8.09
CA ALA A 79 -8.65 -0.09 -7.17
C ALA A 79 -8.67 -1.52 -7.79
N ASP A 80 -8.29 -1.65 -9.06
CA ASP A 80 -7.99 -2.88 -9.79
C ASP A 80 -6.49 -3.25 -9.77
N GLY A 81 -5.67 -2.43 -9.12
CA GLY A 81 -4.24 -2.67 -8.94
C GLY A 81 -3.40 -2.38 -10.18
N VAL A 82 -3.85 -1.49 -11.07
CA VAL A 82 -3.11 -1.05 -12.26
C VAL A 82 -3.04 0.48 -12.30
N PRO A 83 -1.94 1.09 -12.79
CA PRO A 83 -1.90 2.53 -13.06
C PRO A 83 -2.86 2.93 -14.18
N HIS A 84 -3.52 4.08 -14.02
CA HIS A 84 -4.44 4.68 -14.99
C HIS A 84 -4.01 6.07 -15.41
N ASN A 85 -4.39 6.47 -16.62
CA ASN A 85 -4.17 7.84 -17.08
C ASN A 85 -4.89 8.83 -16.16
N TYR A 86 -4.24 9.94 -15.82
CA TYR A 86 -4.79 11.00 -14.98
C TYR A 86 -4.44 12.39 -15.50
N ARG A 87 -3.40 13.05 -14.96
CA ARG A 87 -2.85 14.29 -15.53
C ARG A 87 -2.08 14.04 -16.82
N CYS A 88 -1.47 12.86 -16.92
CA CYS A 88 -0.80 12.38 -18.10
C CYS A 88 -1.57 11.22 -18.72
N GLN A 89 -1.51 11.15 -20.04
CA GLN A 89 -1.90 9.99 -20.83
C GLN A 89 -0.65 9.30 -21.37
N VAL A 90 -0.56 8.00 -21.17
CA VAL A 90 0.39 7.13 -21.88
C VAL A 90 -0.11 6.97 -23.31
N VAL A 91 0.57 7.63 -24.25
CA VAL A 91 0.18 7.62 -25.68
C VAL A 91 0.67 6.35 -26.37
N LYS A 92 1.89 5.92 -26.04
CA LYS A 92 2.50 4.70 -26.57
C LYS A 92 3.69 4.24 -25.72
N VAL A 93 3.96 2.94 -25.79
CA VAL A 93 5.16 2.29 -25.25
C VAL A 93 5.84 1.54 -26.41
N ASP A 94 6.96 2.07 -26.89
CA ASP A 94 7.80 1.42 -27.89
C ASP A 94 8.91 0.62 -27.19
N ARG A 95 9.31 -0.54 -27.74
CA ARG A 95 10.35 -1.42 -27.16
C ARG A 95 11.57 -1.53 -28.07
N ASN A 96 12.75 -1.68 -27.46
CA ASN A 96 14.05 -1.79 -28.14
C ASN A 96 14.30 -0.63 -29.11
N VAL A 97 14.26 0.60 -28.58
CA VAL A 97 14.30 1.83 -29.37
C VAL A 97 15.67 2.48 -29.28
N GLN A 98 16.18 2.97 -30.41
CA GLN A 98 17.39 3.79 -30.43
C GLN A 98 17.14 5.14 -29.76
N VAL A 99 17.98 5.50 -28.80
CA VAL A 99 17.92 6.78 -28.09
C VAL A 99 18.34 7.89 -29.07
N PRO A 100 17.49 8.89 -29.35
CA PRO A 100 17.84 9.99 -30.24
C PRO A 100 19.06 10.78 -29.77
N ASN A 101 19.79 11.36 -30.73
CA ASN A 101 20.97 12.20 -30.45
C ASN A 101 20.64 13.51 -29.70
N ASP A 102 19.36 13.84 -29.59
CA ASP A 102 18.83 15.00 -28.90
C ASP A 102 17.89 14.62 -27.74
N ALA A 103 17.91 13.37 -27.28
CA ALA A 103 17.30 12.99 -26.00
C ALA A 103 18.31 13.25 -24.87
N ILE A 104 17.88 13.99 -23.85
CA ILE A 104 18.78 14.57 -22.85
C ILE A 104 18.49 14.08 -21.43
N ILE A 105 19.54 13.99 -20.62
CA ILE A 105 19.47 13.84 -19.16
C ILE A 105 20.23 15.00 -18.49
N TYR A 106 19.96 15.23 -17.21
CA TYR A 106 20.75 16.16 -16.42
C TYR A 106 22.02 15.48 -15.91
N ASN A 107 23.18 16.10 -16.12
CA ASN A 107 24.44 15.64 -15.58
C ASN A 107 24.81 16.49 -14.35
N SER A 108 24.66 15.91 -13.16
CA SER A 108 24.95 16.56 -11.88
C SER A 108 26.39 17.10 -11.83
N THR A 109 27.38 16.29 -12.16
CA THR A 109 28.80 16.68 -12.07
C THR A 109 29.15 17.91 -12.92
N LYS A 110 28.60 18.00 -14.13
CA LYS A 110 28.86 19.10 -15.08
C LYS A 110 27.85 20.25 -14.94
N LYS A 111 26.82 20.08 -14.11
CA LYS A 111 25.69 21.00 -13.94
C LYS A 111 25.03 21.43 -15.27
N GLN A 112 24.82 20.49 -16.19
CA GLN A 112 24.25 20.77 -17.51
C GLN A 112 23.48 19.58 -18.09
N TRP A 113 22.58 19.85 -19.04
CA TRP A 113 21.87 18.84 -19.80
C TRP A 113 22.71 18.28 -20.96
N VAL A 114 22.75 16.96 -21.09
CA VAL A 114 23.58 16.25 -22.08
C VAL A 114 22.80 15.09 -22.72
N ALA A 115 23.12 14.77 -23.97
CA ALA A 115 22.65 13.56 -24.64
C ALA A 115 23.61 12.38 -24.36
N ALA A 116 23.67 11.92 -23.12
CA ALA A 116 24.67 10.93 -22.67
C ALA A 116 24.54 9.56 -23.34
N TYR A 117 23.33 9.19 -23.75
CA TYR A 117 22.99 7.87 -24.28
C TYR A 117 22.65 7.91 -25.79
N ALA A 118 23.05 8.98 -26.49
CA ALA A 118 22.79 9.14 -27.92
C ALA A 118 23.27 7.92 -28.73
N GLY A 119 22.35 7.27 -29.46
CA GLY A 119 22.64 6.08 -30.26
C GLY A 119 22.64 4.74 -29.51
N ASP A 120 22.48 4.76 -28.19
CA ASP A 120 22.28 3.54 -27.41
C ASP A 120 20.88 2.96 -27.66
N THR A 121 20.65 1.72 -27.22
CA THR A 121 19.32 1.10 -27.30
C THR A 121 18.66 1.12 -25.92
N ALA A 122 17.55 1.84 -25.79
CA ALA A 122 16.69 1.77 -24.63
C ALA A 122 15.77 0.54 -24.71
N LYS A 123 15.50 -0.11 -23.58
CA LYS A 123 14.52 -1.20 -23.50
C LYS A 123 13.14 -0.69 -23.88
N THR A 124 12.75 0.48 -23.38
CA THR A 124 11.48 1.12 -23.73
C THR A 124 11.62 2.62 -23.97
N ALA A 125 10.73 3.15 -24.81
CA ALA A 125 10.47 4.57 -24.96
C ALA A 125 8.97 4.82 -24.71
N VAL A 126 8.65 5.56 -23.66
CA VAL A 126 7.27 5.87 -23.26
C VAL A 126 6.95 7.31 -23.64
N THR A 127 5.92 7.51 -24.45
CA THR A 127 5.45 8.86 -24.81
C THR A 127 4.25 9.24 -23.95
N TYR A 128 4.39 10.34 -23.21
CA TYR A 128 3.34 10.92 -22.38
C TYR A 128 2.79 12.19 -23.00
N LYS A 129 1.49 12.39 -22.85
CA LYS A 129 0.81 13.67 -23.05
C LYS A 129 0.32 14.18 -21.70
N CYS A 130 0.93 15.21 -21.16
CA CYS A 130 0.71 15.69 -19.79
C CYS A 130 0.09 17.08 -19.76
N GLY A 131 -0.97 17.26 -18.98
CA GLY A 131 -1.70 18.52 -18.85
C GLY A 131 -0.93 19.59 -18.09
N LEU A 132 -0.92 20.81 -18.62
CA LEU A 132 -0.40 22.02 -17.99
C LEU A 132 -1.58 22.87 -17.50
N GLY A 133 -1.69 22.99 -16.18
CA GLY A 133 -2.75 23.75 -15.52
C GLY A 133 -2.21 24.98 -14.80
N GLU A 134 -2.91 25.38 -13.75
CA GLU A 134 -2.46 26.37 -12.78
C GLU A 134 -2.07 25.67 -11.47
N TRP A 135 -1.05 26.22 -10.83
CA TRP A 135 -0.69 25.90 -9.46
C TRP A 135 -1.68 26.56 -8.48
N HIS A 136 -1.71 26.10 -7.22
CA HIS A 136 -2.65 26.58 -6.22
C HIS A 136 -2.59 28.09 -5.92
N ASP A 137 -1.42 28.70 -6.10
CA ASP A 137 -1.21 30.15 -5.99
C ASP A 137 -1.64 30.94 -7.24
N GLY A 138 -2.12 30.24 -8.28
CA GLY A 138 -2.72 30.79 -9.49
C GLY A 138 -1.75 31.02 -10.65
N HIS A 139 -0.44 30.80 -10.47
CA HIS A 139 0.49 30.89 -11.60
C HIS A 139 0.45 29.63 -12.47
N LYS A 140 0.89 29.76 -13.73
CA LYS A 140 0.81 28.67 -14.71
C LYS A 140 1.90 27.63 -14.47
N MET A 141 1.53 26.36 -14.60
CA MET A 141 2.48 25.27 -14.80
C MET A 141 3.07 25.35 -16.20
N THR A 142 4.37 25.09 -16.31
CA THR A 142 5.16 25.20 -17.53
C THR A 142 6.07 23.99 -17.71
N LEU A 143 6.70 23.89 -18.88
CA LEU A 143 7.71 22.85 -19.12
C LEU A 143 8.93 22.99 -18.19
N ALA A 144 9.26 24.21 -17.74
CA ALA A 144 10.33 24.44 -16.78
C ALA A 144 10.09 23.66 -15.47
N ASP A 145 8.85 23.53 -15.01
CA ASP A 145 8.52 22.76 -13.80
C ASP A 145 8.90 21.29 -13.93
N ILE A 146 8.56 20.69 -15.07
CA ILE A 146 8.84 19.28 -15.37
C ILE A 146 10.34 19.05 -15.51
N MET A 147 11.02 19.89 -16.28
CA MET A 147 12.46 19.74 -16.51
C MET A 147 13.27 20.00 -15.23
N PHE A 148 12.84 20.94 -14.39
CA PHE A 148 13.48 21.18 -13.10
C PHE A 148 13.32 19.96 -12.18
N GLY A 149 12.12 19.38 -12.10
CA GLY A 149 11.88 18.17 -11.31
C GLY A 149 12.82 17.03 -11.70
N ILE A 150 12.97 16.77 -13.00
CA ILE A 150 13.92 15.77 -13.53
C ILE A 150 15.36 16.11 -13.12
N ALA A 151 15.78 17.38 -13.25
CA ALA A 151 17.13 17.78 -12.85
C ALA A 151 17.39 17.53 -11.35
N MET A 152 16.42 17.84 -10.49
CA MET A 152 16.55 17.61 -9.05
C MET A 152 16.58 16.14 -8.70
N ASP A 153 15.81 15.29 -9.39
CA ASP A 153 15.89 13.84 -9.18
C ASP A 153 17.29 13.30 -9.49
N PHE A 154 17.96 13.81 -10.54
CA PHE A 154 19.34 13.43 -10.86
C PHE A 154 20.37 14.04 -9.90
N GLU A 155 20.16 15.28 -9.46
CA GLU A 155 21.04 16.00 -8.55
C GLU A 155 21.10 15.28 -7.19
N TRP A 156 19.95 15.10 -6.53
CA TRP A 156 19.88 14.61 -5.15
C TRP A 156 20.26 13.14 -4.96
N VAL A 157 20.26 12.34 -6.04
CA VAL A 157 20.72 10.93 -6.02
C VAL A 157 22.19 10.74 -6.41
N THR A 158 22.88 11.81 -6.82
CA THR A 158 24.26 11.73 -7.31
C THR A 158 25.22 12.40 -6.34
N GLN A 159 26.13 11.64 -5.74
CA GLN A 159 27.20 12.20 -4.92
C GLN A 159 28.40 12.61 -5.80
N ASP A 160 28.52 13.89 -6.17
CA ASP A 160 29.59 14.38 -7.04
C ASP A 160 30.93 14.57 -6.30
N SER A 161 30.88 14.74 -4.96
CA SER A 161 32.07 14.90 -4.12
C SER A 161 31.81 14.46 -2.67
N GLU A 162 32.88 14.33 -1.87
CA GLU A 162 32.77 13.93 -0.46
C GLU A 162 31.92 14.89 0.39
N ASN A 163 31.90 16.19 0.06
CA ASN A 163 31.12 17.22 0.76
C ASN A 163 30.02 17.82 -0.14
N ASP A 164 29.40 16.98 -0.97
CA ASP A 164 28.33 17.43 -1.86
C ASP A 164 27.11 17.90 -1.06
N MET A 165 26.77 19.18 -1.20
CA MET A 165 25.65 19.82 -0.50
C MET A 165 24.30 19.54 -1.19
N TYR A 166 24.33 18.96 -2.40
CA TYR A 166 23.16 18.64 -3.21
C TYR A 166 22.96 17.13 -3.38
N TYR A 167 23.45 16.33 -2.42
CA TYR A 167 23.22 14.88 -2.33
C TYR A 167 22.46 14.53 -1.05
N ASP A 168 21.53 13.58 -1.12
CA ASP A 168 20.81 13.03 0.03
C ASP A 168 20.79 11.49 -0.04
N ASP A 169 21.31 10.84 1.01
CA ASP A 169 21.47 9.38 1.08
C ASP A 169 20.13 8.64 1.06
N THR A 170 19.12 9.22 1.68
CA THR A 170 17.76 8.69 1.73
C THR A 170 17.12 8.80 0.36
N TRP A 171 17.30 9.92 -0.33
CA TRP A 171 16.81 10.08 -1.71
C TRP A 171 17.42 9.05 -2.67
N ASP A 172 18.74 8.87 -2.66
CA ASP A 172 19.43 7.87 -3.49
C ASP A 172 18.94 6.45 -3.17
N SER A 173 18.79 6.13 -1.88
CA SER A 173 18.28 4.82 -1.44
C SER A 173 16.86 4.52 -1.94
N TRP A 174 16.00 5.54 -2.09
CA TRP A 174 14.61 5.37 -2.48
C TRP A 174 14.36 5.48 -3.99
N ALA A 175 15.08 6.37 -4.69
CA ALA A 175 14.81 6.69 -6.10
C ALA A 175 15.99 6.39 -7.03
N GLY A 176 17.21 6.22 -6.51
CA GLY A 176 18.43 6.15 -7.32
C GLY A 176 18.38 5.05 -8.39
N ASP A 177 17.86 3.87 -8.05
CA ASP A 177 17.78 2.75 -9.00
C ASP A 177 16.86 3.05 -10.19
N THR A 178 15.73 3.72 -9.94
CA THR A 178 14.80 4.17 -10.98
C THR A 178 15.42 5.29 -11.81
N ILE A 179 16.02 6.31 -11.17
CA ILE A 179 16.63 7.45 -11.88
C ILE A 179 17.78 7.00 -12.77
N ARG A 180 18.61 6.05 -12.32
CA ARG A 180 19.71 5.46 -13.11
C ARG A 180 19.24 4.66 -14.33
N GLN A 181 17.96 4.27 -14.40
CA GLN A 181 17.38 3.63 -15.60
C GLN A 181 16.95 4.65 -16.65
N VAL A 182 16.86 5.95 -16.33
CA VAL A 182 16.45 6.99 -17.27
C VAL A 182 17.61 7.30 -18.23
N MET A 183 17.39 7.05 -19.51
CA MET A 183 18.38 7.24 -20.58
C MET A 183 18.19 8.56 -21.36
N GLY A 184 17.07 9.25 -21.15
CA GLY A 184 16.85 10.57 -21.74
C GLY A 184 15.39 10.95 -21.84
N VAL A 185 15.16 12.25 -21.97
CA VAL A 185 13.85 12.82 -22.32
C VAL A 185 13.93 13.65 -23.59
N LYS A 186 12.85 13.67 -24.34
CA LYS A 186 12.69 14.54 -25.51
C LYS A 186 11.27 15.10 -25.57
N VAL A 187 11.16 16.42 -25.69
CA VAL A 187 9.87 17.08 -25.89
C VAL A 187 9.58 17.21 -27.38
N SER A 188 8.42 16.74 -27.81
CA SER A 188 7.99 16.82 -29.21
C SER A 188 6.93 17.89 -29.45
N GLU A 189 6.25 18.35 -28.41
CA GLU A 189 5.16 19.33 -28.53
C GLU A 189 4.96 20.10 -27.23
N LEU A 190 4.72 21.42 -27.34
CA LEU A 190 4.33 22.28 -26.23
C LEU A 190 3.17 23.21 -26.64
N THR A 191 2.04 23.05 -25.96
CA THR A 191 0.89 23.95 -26.05
C THR A 191 0.72 24.74 -24.76
N ASP A 192 -0.32 25.57 -24.68
CA ASP A 192 -0.66 26.26 -23.42
C ASP A 192 -1.30 25.30 -22.39
N ASP A 193 -1.74 24.13 -22.85
CA ASP A 193 -2.58 23.20 -22.09
C ASP A 193 -1.90 21.86 -21.84
N TYR A 194 -0.88 21.51 -22.61
CA TYR A 194 -0.16 20.25 -22.45
C TYR A 194 1.23 20.26 -23.07
N VAL A 195 2.04 19.32 -22.62
CA VAL A 195 3.31 18.90 -23.23
C VAL A 195 3.21 17.45 -23.71
N THR A 196 3.87 17.14 -24.83
CA THR A 196 4.15 15.76 -25.25
C THR A 196 5.64 15.48 -25.06
N ILE A 197 5.96 14.52 -24.21
CA ILE A 197 7.34 14.16 -23.80
C ILE A 197 7.55 12.65 -23.95
N THR A 198 8.67 12.27 -24.55
CA THR A 198 9.11 10.87 -24.64
C THR A 198 10.24 10.64 -23.65
N LEU A 199 10.06 9.67 -22.75
CA LEU A 199 11.07 9.14 -21.85
C LEU A 199 11.69 7.88 -22.44
N TYR A 200 13.01 7.80 -22.47
CA TYR A 200 13.78 6.62 -22.85
C TYR A 200 14.34 5.99 -21.58
N GLN A 201 14.19 4.67 -21.41
CA GLN A 201 14.61 3.99 -20.19
C GLN A 201 15.12 2.57 -20.43
N ASP A 202 16.01 2.11 -19.56
CA ASP A 202 16.51 0.73 -19.48
C ASP A 202 15.59 -0.16 -18.62
N TYR A 203 14.28 0.00 -18.75
CA TYR A 203 13.25 -0.74 -18.01
C TYR A 203 12.16 -1.26 -18.95
N ASP A 204 11.63 -2.47 -18.68
CA ASP A 204 10.42 -3.00 -19.31
C ASP A 204 9.69 -3.96 -18.36
N PHE A 205 8.39 -3.77 -18.24
CA PHE A 205 7.44 -4.74 -17.72
C PHE A 205 6.57 -5.26 -18.87
N PRO A 206 7.03 -6.31 -19.60
CA PRO A 206 6.48 -6.68 -20.91
C PRO A 206 5.02 -7.18 -20.87
N ILE A 207 4.50 -7.49 -19.68
CA ILE A 207 3.14 -8.00 -19.49
C ILE A 207 2.12 -6.85 -19.49
N ASN A 208 2.52 -5.63 -19.11
CA ASN A 208 1.59 -4.51 -18.97
C ASN A 208 2.29 -3.16 -19.21
N ASP A 209 1.87 -2.47 -20.27
CA ASP A 209 2.44 -1.18 -20.67
C ASP A 209 2.26 -0.07 -19.62
N MET A 210 1.20 -0.10 -18.81
CA MET A 210 1.02 0.89 -17.74
C MET A 210 2.02 0.71 -16.61
N TYR A 211 2.41 -0.53 -16.29
CA TYR A 211 3.51 -0.79 -15.34
C TYR A 211 4.86 -0.33 -15.91
N THR A 212 5.11 -0.54 -17.21
CA THR A 212 6.29 0.02 -17.89
C THR A 212 6.33 1.55 -17.81
N ALA A 213 5.18 2.20 -17.99
CA ALA A 213 5.05 3.65 -17.93
C ALA A 213 5.19 4.20 -16.50
N ASP A 214 4.64 3.54 -15.49
CA ASP A 214 4.68 4.03 -14.11
C ASP A 214 6.08 4.03 -13.49
N ASN A 215 7.04 3.31 -14.09
CA ASN A 215 8.43 3.25 -13.60
C ASN A 215 9.04 4.64 -13.35
N TYR A 216 8.88 5.56 -14.30
CA TYR A 216 9.21 6.97 -14.12
C TYR A 216 8.31 7.82 -15.03
N VAL A 217 7.60 8.80 -14.45
CA VAL A 217 6.71 9.68 -15.20
C VAL A 217 7.19 11.12 -15.06
N PRO A 218 7.64 11.77 -16.14
CA PRO A 218 8.18 13.13 -16.09
C PRO A 218 7.05 14.16 -15.91
N TYR A 219 6.64 14.41 -14.67
CA TYR A 219 5.59 15.37 -14.32
C TYR A 219 5.83 16.01 -12.95
N ALA A 220 5.53 17.31 -12.84
CA ALA A 220 5.80 18.08 -11.63
C ALA A 220 4.63 18.03 -10.63
N ALA A 221 4.95 17.75 -9.36
CA ALA A 221 3.99 17.77 -8.26
C ALA A 221 3.88 19.14 -7.56
N ILE A 222 4.94 19.95 -7.65
CA ILE A 222 5.06 21.29 -7.06
C ILE A 222 5.77 22.23 -8.07
N PRO A 223 5.59 23.55 -7.98
CA PRO A 223 6.28 24.49 -8.86
C PRO A 223 7.80 24.48 -8.63
N TRP A 224 8.58 24.68 -9.69
CA TRP A 224 10.04 24.62 -9.59
C TRP A 224 10.63 25.68 -8.65
N GLN A 225 9.98 26.83 -8.50
CA GLN A 225 10.42 27.89 -7.59
C GLN A 225 10.35 27.44 -6.13
N LEU A 226 9.29 26.73 -5.75
CA LEU A 226 9.15 26.15 -4.41
C LEU A 226 10.18 25.05 -4.19
N TYR A 227 10.35 24.16 -5.17
CA TYR A 227 11.35 23.09 -5.11
C TYR A 227 12.76 23.70 -4.98
N TYR A 228 13.13 24.64 -5.85
CA TYR A 228 14.42 25.30 -5.79
C TYR A 228 14.67 26.03 -4.48
N THR A 229 13.65 26.70 -3.93
CA THR A 229 13.73 27.32 -2.59
C THR A 229 14.09 26.29 -1.53
N MET A 230 13.42 25.14 -1.50
CA MET A 230 13.72 24.08 -0.54
C MET A 230 15.12 23.48 -0.77
N SER A 231 15.52 23.25 -2.03
CA SER A 231 16.87 22.76 -2.36
C SER A 231 17.95 23.70 -1.84
N GLU A 232 17.81 25.01 -2.03
CA GLU A 232 18.74 26.01 -1.53
C GLU A 232 18.73 26.14 0.00
N MET A 233 17.56 25.99 0.62
CA MET A 233 17.45 25.91 2.09
C MET A 233 18.24 24.72 2.64
N VAL A 234 18.12 23.54 2.02
CA VAL A 234 18.82 22.32 2.46
C VAL A 234 20.31 22.44 2.23
N ALA A 235 20.73 22.83 1.03
CA ALA A 235 22.14 22.96 0.70
C ALA A 235 22.81 24.03 1.57
N ASN A 236 22.26 25.25 1.59
CA ASN A 236 22.98 26.42 2.07
C ASN A 236 22.54 26.93 3.46
N GLY A 237 21.40 26.46 3.97
CA GLY A 237 20.79 27.00 5.18
C GLY A 237 20.23 28.42 5.02
N VAL A 238 19.45 28.88 5.99
CA VAL A 238 18.84 30.22 5.98
C VAL A 238 18.93 30.85 7.36
N ASN A 239 19.43 32.09 7.44
CA ASN A 239 19.50 32.86 8.68
C ASN A 239 20.16 32.10 9.86
N GLY A 240 21.22 31.32 9.57
CA GLY A 240 21.95 30.52 10.57
C GLY A 240 21.25 29.24 11.04
N LYS A 241 20.19 28.81 10.33
CA LYS A 241 19.53 27.52 10.50
C LYS A 241 19.87 26.57 9.35
N SER A 242 20.15 25.31 9.69
CA SER A 242 20.32 24.24 8.72
C SER A 242 18.97 23.63 8.34
N PHE A 243 18.86 23.08 7.14
CA PHE A 243 17.68 22.32 6.72
C PHE A 243 18.09 20.96 6.18
N SER A 244 17.18 20.01 6.21
CA SER A 244 17.39 18.66 5.66
C SER A 244 16.08 18.12 5.10
N TRP A 245 16.19 17.30 4.06
CA TRP A 245 15.08 16.54 3.52
C TRP A 245 14.64 15.44 4.50
N SER A 246 15.60 14.74 5.09
CA SER A 246 15.36 13.40 5.63
C SER A 246 15.36 13.34 7.16
N THR A 247 16.07 14.25 7.84
CA THR A 247 16.17 14.23 9.31
C THR A 247 16.12 15.63 9.93
N GLN A 248 15.72 15.70 11.20
CA GLN A 248 15.73 16.96 11.95
C GLN A 248 17.14 17.29 12.45
N PRO A 249 17.80 18.37 11.96
CA PRO A 249 19.13 18.77 12.43
C PRO A 249 19.07 19.45 13.81
N GLN A 250 20.21 19.49 14.52
CA GLN A 250 20.30 20.05 15.88
C GLN A 250 19.96 21.55 15.96
N ASN A 251 20.42 22.34 14.99
CA ASN A 251 20.14 23.78 14.89
C ASN A 251 19.46 24.10 13.56
N GLY A 252 18.26 23.59 13.37
CA GLY A 252 17.58 23.73 12.09
C GLY A 252 16.25 23.01 12.05
N TYR A 253 15.82 22.64 10.85
CA TYR A 253 14.53 21.98 10.61
C TYR A 253 14.65 20.88 9.56
N GLN A 254 13.93 19.79 9.75
CA GLN A 254 13.51 18.99 8.61
C GLN A 254 12.49 19.82 7.81
N ILE A 255 12.64 19.85 6.48
CA ILE A 255 11.75 20.66 5.63
C ILE A 255 10.29 20.25 5.86
N ASP A 256 9.44 21.23 6.19
CA ASP A 256 8.00 21.05 6.30
C ASP A 256 7.28 22.27 5.71
N MET A 257 6.64 22.06 4.55
CA MET A 257 5.96 23.11 3.80
C MET A 257 4.73 23.68 4.53
N ILE A 258 4.21 23.03 5.58
CA ILE A 258 3.03 23.53 6.30
C ILE A 258 3.37 24.13 7.67
N ALA A 259 4.59 23.95 8.15
CA ALA A 259 4.99 24.36 9.50
C ALA A 259 5.09 25.90 9.61
N PRO A 260 4.24 26.55 10.43
CA PRO A 260 4.21 28.02 10.55
C PRO A 260 5.55 28.65 10.97
N ASP A 261 6.34 27.95 11.76
CA ASP A 261 7.63 28.41 12.26
C ASP A 261 8.74 28.34 11.21
N GLN A 262 8.56 27.57 10.13
CA GLN A 262 9.47 27.53 8.99
C GLN A 262 9.19 28.62 7.96
N MET A 263 7.97 29.16 7.92
CA MET A 263 7.54 30.12 6.89
C MET A 263 8.40 31.38 6.76
N PRO A 264 8.96 31.98 7.84
CA PRO A 264 9.90 33.08 7.70
C PRO A 264 11.17 32.73 6.92
N TYR A 265 11.64 31.48 6.98
CA TYR A 265 12.83 31.02 6.27
C TYR A 265 12.53 30.73 4.80
N PHE A 266 11.41 30.06 4.51
CA PHE A 266 10.91 29.89 3.14
C PHE A 266 10.77 31.24 2.43
N LYS A 267 10.15 32.22 3.10
CA LYS A 267 9.97 33.56 2.55
C LYS A 267 11.30 34.28 2.33
N ALA A 268 12.22 34.22 3.30
CA ALA A 268 13.52 34.87 3.19
C ALA A 268 14.34 34.29 2.02
N GLU A 269 14.35 32.97 1.85
CA GLU A 269 15.07 32.33 0.75
C GLU A 269 14.39 32.62 -0.60
N ALA A 270 13.06 32.53 -0.70
CA ALA A 270 12.33 32.89 -1.91
C ALA A 270 12.60 34.35 -2.34
N GLN A 271 12.67 35.30 -1.40
CA GLN A 271 13.02 36.70 -1.67
C GLN A 271 14.46 36.87 -2.17
N LYS A 272 15.40 36.09 -1.62
CA LYS A 272 16.79 36.06 -2.09
C LYS A 272 16.89 35.52 -3.51
N LEU A 273 16.16 34.45 -3.83
CA LEU A 273 16.18 33.79 -5.13
C LEU A 273 15.42 34.56 -6.22
N GLU A 274 14.36 35.30 -5.85
CA GLU A 274 13.62 36.18 -6.78
C GLU A 274 14.54 37.16 -7.53
N GLY A 275 15.62 37.62 -6.89
CA GLY A 275 16.61 38.53 -7.47
C GLY A 275 17.68 37.89 -8.37
N GLN A 276 17.71 36.55 -8.51
CA GLN A 276 18.81 35.81 -9.15
C GLN A 276 18.50 35.27 -10.56
N GLY A 277 17.23 35.33 -10.99
CA GLY A 277 16.81 34.83 -12.31
C GLY A 277 16.77 33.30 -12.38
N LEU A 278 16.92 32.74 -13.58
CA LEU A 278 16.88 31.29 -13.79
C LEU A 278 18.12 30.58 -13.23
N PRO A 279 17.95 29.48 -12.46
CA PRO A 279 19.07 28.68 -11.99
C PRO A 279 19.73 27.92 -13.14
N VAL A 280 20.96 27.42 -12.91
CA VAL A 280 21.76 26.68 -13.91
C VAL A 280 21.03 25.45 -14.47
N TYR A 281 20.19 24.80 -13.63
CA TYR A 281 19.34 23.68 -13.99
C TYR A 281 18.39 23.98 -15.16
N LEU A 282 17.96 25.24 -15.31
CA LEU A 282 17.00 25.68 -16.33
C LEU A 282 17.62 26.57 -17.40
N SER A 283 18.59 27.40 -17.05
CA SER A 283 19.20 28.34 -18.00
C SER A 283 19.98 27.63 -19.12
N THR A 284 20.46 26.40 -18.88
CA THR A 284 21.19 25.56 -19.84
C THR A 284 20.28 24.79 -20.82
N LEU A 285 18.95 24.86 -20.69
CA LEU A 285 18.00 24.16 -21.57
C LEU A 285 17.67 24.90 -22.88
N LYS A 286 17.99 26.19 -22.97
CA LYS A 286 17.54 27.05 -24.08
C LYS A 286 17.94 26.52 -25.45
N ASP A 287 19.18 26.04 -25.58
CA ASP A 287 19.71 25.51 -26.86
C ASP A 287 19.02 24.20 -27.25
N TRP A 288 18.73 23.33 -26.28
CA TRP A 288 17.99 22.09 -26.50
C TRP A 288 16.54 22.36 -26.93
N PHE A 289 15.88 23.31 -26.28
CA PHE A 289 14.52 23.71 -26.65
C PHE A 289 14.48 24.32 -28.05
N GLN A 290 15.47 25.14 -28.41
CA GLN A 290 15.60 25.65 -29.77
C GLN A 290 15.75 24.50 -30.79
N GLN A 291 16.57 23.49 -30.49
CA GLN A 291 16.75 22.32 -31.35
C GLN A 291 15.45 21.52 -31.53
N TRP A 292 14.63 21.42 -30.48
CA TRP A 292 13.32 20.76 -30.52
C TRP A 292 12.21 21.63 -31.13
N GLY A 293 12.49 22.90 -31.47
CA GLY A 293 11.48 23.85 -31.95
C GLY A 293 10.51 24.34 -30.86
N ILE A 294 10.94 24.29 -29.60
CA ILE A 294 10.18 24.75 -28.43
C ILE A 294 10.56 26.18 -28.08
N ASP A 295 9.56 27.06 -27.99
CA ASP A 295 9.75 28.43 -27.54
C ASP A 295 10.13 28.46 -26.04
N SER A 296 11.34 28.93 -25.74
CA SER A 296 11.86 29.02 -24.37
C SER A 296 11.01 29.91 -23.47
N ALA A 297 10.43 30.99 -23.99
CA ALA A 297 9.57 31.87 -23.19
C ALA A 297 8.25 31.17 -22.85
N LYS A 298 7.65 30.47 -23.82
CA LYS A 298 6.46 29.64 -23.59
C LYS A 298 6.73 28.52 -22.60
N ALA A 299 7.93 27.94 -22.64
CA ALA A 299 8.35 26.89 -21.74
C ALA A 299 8.64 27.37 -20.30
N GLY A 300 8.55 28.67 -20.01
CA GLY A 300 8.81 29.24 -18.69
C GLY A 300 10.28 29.61 -18.43
N LEU A 301 11.14 29.56 -19.45
CA LEU A 301 12.57 29.88 -19.32
C LEU A 301 12.86 31.38 -19.53
N THR A 302 12.23 32.23 -18.72
CA THR A 302 12.53 33.67 -18.64
C THR A 302 12.72 34.13 -17.20
N ASP A 303 13.54 35.17 -16.99
CA ASP A 303 13.72 35.75 -15.66
C ASP A 303 12.43 36.41 -15.14
N ASP A 304 11.58 36.94 -16.04
CA ASP A 304 10.27 37.47 -15.67
C ASP A 304 9.33 36.37 -15.16
N ALA A 305 9.32 35.19 -15.79
CA ALA A 305 8.54 34.05 -15.33
C ALA A 305 9.06 33.51 -13.99
N ALA A 306 10.38 33.45 -13.82
CA ALA A 306 11.01 33.09 -12.55
C ALA A 306 10.57 34.04 -11.43
N LYS A 307 10.72 35.35 -11.66
CA LYS A 307 10.31 36.39 -10.72
C LYS A 307 8.82 36.30 -10.38
N ALA A 308 7.96 36.15 -11.38
CA ALA A 308 6.52 36.03 -11.16
C ALA A 308 6.15 34.84 -10.26
N GLY A 309 6.79 33.69 -10.45
CA GLY A 309 6.56 32.52 -9.60
C GLY A 309 7.05 32.70 -8.16
N PHE A 310 8.23 33.28 -7.94
CA PHE A 310 8.68 33.62 -6.58
C PHE A 310 7.76 34.65 -5.91
N THR A 311 7.33 35.68 -6.64
CA THR A 311 6.35 36.65 -6.14
C THR A 311 5.05 35.95 -5.72
N ALA A 312 4.52 35.04 -6.54
CA ALA A 312 3.31 34.29 -6.24
C ALA A 312 3.47 33.41 -4.98
N MET A 313 4.60 32.71 -4.86
CA MET A 313 4.95 31.93 -3.67
C MET A 313 5.06 32.78 -2.40
N ILE A 314 5.69 33.96 -2.46
CA ILE A 314 5.80 34.87 -1.32
C ILE A 314 4.41 35.35 -0.89
N GLN A 315 3.56 35.71 -1.84
CA GLN A 315 2.17 36.12 -1.57
C GLN A 315 1.34 34.96 -0.99
N TRP A 316 1.59 33.73 -1.45
CA TRP A 316 0.97 32.53 -0.90
C TRP A 316 1.31 32.36 0.58
N ILE A 317 2.60 32.44 0.94
CA ILE A 317 3.07 32.35 2.32
C ILE A 317 2.44 33.44 3.18
N ASP A 318 2.39 34.69 2.69
CA ASP A 318 1.80 35.81 3.43
C ASP A 318 0.30 35.63 3.68
N LYS A 319 -0.42 35.00 2.75
CA LYS A 319 -1.87 34.83 2.83
C LYS A 319 -2.27 33.59 3.64
N HIS A 320 -1.59 32.47 3.44
CA HIS A 320 -1.99 31.16 3.94
C HIS A 320 -1.09 30.63 5.06
N ASN A 321 0.04 31.30 5.32
CA ASN A 321 1.03 30.93 6.34
C ASN A 321 1.48 29.46 6.24
N ASN A 322 1.61 29.00 5.00
CA ASN A 322 2.22 27.74 4.58
C ASN A 322 2.88 27.98 3.20
N ALA A 323 3.81 27.11 2.81
CA ALA A 323 4.49 27.14 1.53
C ALA A 323 3.99 26.04 0.56
N ILE A 324 3.03 25.20 0.97
CA ILE A 324 2.58 24.08 0.16
C ILE A 324 1.75 24.56 -1.04
N ILE A 325 2.35 24.48 -2.23
CA ILE A 325 1.74 24.83 -3.51
C ILE A 325 1.81 23.60 -4.40
N SER A 326 0.67 23.15 -4.91
CA SER A 326 0.55 21.96 -5.75
C SER A 326 -0.56 22.19 -6.77
N ASN A 327 -1.08 21.13 -7.38
CA ASN A 327 -1.98 21.16 -8.53
C ASN A 327 -3.29 20.37 -8.32
N GLY A 328 -3.57 19.90 -7.11
CA GLY A 328 -4.77 19.10 -6.78
C GLY A 328 -6.08 19.89 -6.75
N PRO A 329 -7.23 19.19 -6.56
CA PRO A 329 -8.57 19.80 -6.52
C PRO A 329 -8.82 20.69 -5.29
N TYR A 330 -7.96 20.63 -4.26
CA TYR A 330 -8.03 21.49 -3.09
C TYR A 330 -6.65 22.05 -2.77
N TYR A 331 -6.60 23.19 -2.10
CA TYR A 331 -5.38 23.76 -1.52
C TYR A 331 -5.52 23.92 0.00
N LEU A 332 -4.38 23.97 0.70
CA LEU A 332 -4.35 24.21 2.15
C LEU A 332 -4.54 25.70 2.45
N ASP A 333 -5.72 26.07 2.93
CA ASP A 333 -6.05 27.45 3.27
C ASP A 333 -5.61 27.83 4.69
N THR A 334 -5.74 26.90 5.64
CA THR A 334 -5.41 27.15 7.05
C THR A 334 -4.90 25.88 7.70
N TYR A 335 -3.80 25.99 8.43
CA TYR A 335 -3.33 24.98 9.38
C TYR A 335 -3.10 25.63 10.74
N LYS A 336 -3.70 25.06 11.79
CA LYS A 336 -3.60 25.52 13.18
C LYS A 336 -3.12 24.36 14.06
N PRO A 337 -1.80 24.16 14.22
CA PRO A 337 -1.26 23.02 14.96
C PRO A 337 -1.75 22.98 16.41
N SER A 338 -1.84 24.13 17.09
CA SER A 338 -2.31 24.22 18.48
C SER A 338 -3.76 23.78 18.70
N SER A 339 -4.60 23.81 17.65
CA SER A 339 -5.98 23.34 17.67
C SER A 339 -6.15 22.00 16.95
N MET A 340 -5.06 21.39 16.44
CA MET A 340 -5.06 20.21 15.58
C MET A 340 -6.10 20.31 14.44
N TYR A 341 -6.13 21.47 13.78
CA TYR A 341 -7.14 21.78 12.77
C TYR A 341 -6.47 22.13 11.44
N LEU A 342 -7.00 21.59 10.34
CA LEU A 342 -6.73 22.13 9.01
C LEU A 342 -8.00 22.33 8.19
N LYS A 343 -7.87 23.20 7.20
CA LYS A 343 -8.92 23.60 6.28
C LYS A 343 -8.40 23.55 4.85
N LEU A 344 -9.05 22.74 4.03
CA LEU A 344 -8.79 22.65 2.59
C LEU A 344 -9.93 23.32 1.83
N VAL A 345 -9.59 24.20 0.89
CA VAL A 345 -10.57 24.92 0.07
C VAL A 345 -10.47 24.44 -1.37
N LYS A 346 -11.63 24.28 -2.02
CA LYS A 346 -11.71 23.92 -3.42
C LYS A 346 -10.87 24.87 -4.29
N PHE A 347 -10.00 24.29 -5.10
CA PHE A 347 -9.24 25.03 -6.10
C PHE A 347 -10.10 25.24 -7.35
N THR A 348 -10.13 26.48 -7.85
CA THR A 348 -10.93 26.87 -9.02
C THR A 348 -10.08 27.23 -10.24
N GLY A 349 -8.76 27.14 -10.13
CA GLY A 349 -7.86 27.39 -11.25
C GLY A 349 -7.93 26.31 -12.31
N LYS A 350 -7.33 26.58 -13.46
CA LYS A 350 -7.37 25.67 -14.62
C LYS A 350 -6.69 24.35 -14.29
N ARG A 351 -7.39 23.23 -14.49
CA ARG A 351 -6.84 21.88 -14.37
C ARG A 351 -7.07 21.11 -15.67
N VAL A 352 -5.98 20.77 -16.37
CA VAL A 352 -6.02 19.94 -17.59
C VAL A 352 -5.74 18.47 -17.24
N ASN A 353 -6.54 17.55 -17.76
CA ASN A 353 -6.35 16.10 -17.57
C ASN A 353 -6.46 15.36 -18.90
N PHE A 354 -5.93 14.14 -18.91
CA PHE A 354 -6.10 13.16 -19.97
C PHE A 354 -6.53 11.82 -19.36
N MET A 355 -7.44 11.89 -18.38
CA MET A 355 -7.76 10.77 -17.53
C MET A 355 -8.58 9.69 -18.22
N ASP A 356 -8.41 8.45 -17.78
CA ASP A 356 -9.39 7.41 -18.10
C ASP A 356 -10.74 7.78 -17.47
N LYS A 357 -11.83 7.52 -18.19
CA LYS A 357 -13.17 7.89 -17.71
C LYS A 357 -13.63 7.06 -16.53
N THR A 358 -13.24 5.79 -16.51
CA THR A 358 -13.70 4.80 -15.53
C THR A 358 -12.63 3.77 -15.24
N ILE A 359 -12.58 3.27 -14.01
CA ILE A 359 -11.91 2.02 -13.64
C ILE A 359 -12.91 0.86 -13.57
N THR A 360 -12.41 -0.37 -13.66
CA THR A 360 -13.22 -1.58 -13.48
C THR A 360 -12.82 -2.24 -12.17
N LEU A 361 -13.68 -2.22 -11.16
CA LEU A 361 -13.41 -2.89 -9.89
C LEU A 361 -13.30 -4.41 -10.08
N PRO A 362 -12.68 -5.15 -9.12
CA PRO A 362 -12.53 -6.60 -9.24
C PRO A 362 -13.85 -7.39 -9.40
N ASP A 363 -14.99 -6.82 -8.99
CA ASP A 363 -16.32 -7.41 -9.18
C ASP A 363 -16.91 -7.16 -10.59
N GLY A 364 -16.17 -6.49 -11.48
CA GLY A 364 -16.57 -6.11 -12.83
C GLY A 364 -17.30 -4.77 -12.92
N THR A 365 -17.59 -4.10 -11.81
CA THR A 365 -18.31 -2.83 -11.79
C THR A 365 -17.44 -1.69 -12.28
N LYS A 366 -17.96 -0.86 -13.20
CA LYS A 366 -17.27 0.34 -13.66
C LYS A 366 -17.60 1.54 -12.79
N LYS A 367 -16.58 2.29 -12.37
CA LYS A 367 -16.71 3.50 -11.54
C LYS A 367 -15.97 4.67 -12.17
N PRO A 368 -16.53 5.90 -12.12
CA PRO A 368 -15.83 7.08 -12.62
C PRO A 368 -14.59 7.37 -11.78
N ILE A 369 -13.49 7.71 -12.44
CA ILE A 369 -12.29 8.17 -11.73
C ILE A 369 -12.56 9.58 -11.18
N PRO A 370 -12.31 9.86 -9.89
CA PRO A 370 -12.55 11.18 -9.33
C PRO A 370 -11.46 12.18 -9.76
N PHE A 371 -11.88 13.35 -10.24
CA PHE A 371 -10.97 14.44 -10.61
C PHE A 371 -11.41 15.77 -9.99
N ASP A 372 -12.69 16.10 -10.09
CA ASP A 372 -13.21 17.36 -9.57
C ASP A 372 -13.47 17.32 -8.05
N ALA A 373 -13.44 18.51 -7.45
CA ALA A 373 -13.80 18.70 -6.05
C ALA A 373 -15.31 18.52 -5.84
N ASN A 374 -15.68 17.48 -5.08
CA ASN A 374 -17.07 17.19 -4.69
C ASN A 374 -17.57 18.05 -3.52
N PHE A 375 -16.67 18.67 -2.76
CA PHE A 375 -16.98 19.56 -1.64
C PHE A 375 -16.38 20.95 -1.93
N ASP A 376 -16.97 21.99 -1.37
CA ASP A 376 -16.39 23.35 -1.44
C ASP A 376 -15.30 23.53 -0.39
N LEU A 377 -15.43 22.80 0.72
CA LEU A 377 -14.57 22.85 1.88
C LEU A 377 -14.40 21.46 2.51
N ILE A 378 -13.18 21.15 2.93
CA ILE A 378 -12.87 20.00 3.79
C ILE A 378 -12.21 20.52 5.06
N GLU A 379 -12.75 20.12 6.21
CA GLU A 379 -12.17 20.42 7.50
C GLU A 379 -11.72 19.13 8.18
N VAL A 380 -10.49 19.14 8.69
CA VAL A 380 -9.93 18.00 9.42
C VAL A 380 -9.64 18.42 10.85
N TYR A 381 -10.13 17.63 11.78
CA TYR A 381 -10.08 17.87 13.22
C TYR A 381 -9.34 16.73 13.90
N GLY A 382 -8.27 17.05 14.61
CA GLY A 382 -7.56 16.10 15.46
C GLY A 382 -8.41 15.70 16.67
N VAL A 383 -8.48 14.41 16.92
CA VAL A 383 -9.13 13.80 18.08
C VAL A 383 -8.13 12.88 18.78
N THR A 384 -8.11 12.90 20.10
CA THR A 384 -7.13 12.13 20.91
C THR A 384 -7.71 10.84 21.48
N ASN A 385 -8.97 10.52 21.16
CA ASN A 385 -9.67 9.35 21.67
C ASN A 385 -10.57 8.74 20.58
N GLU A 386 -10.29 7.47 20.25
CA GLU A 386 -10.96 6.68 19.21
C GLU A 386 -12.46 6.55 19.47
N ASP A 387 -12.86 6.11 20.68
CA ASP A 387 -14.28 5.89 21.04
C ASP A 387 -15.12 7.17 20.91
N THR A 388 -14.50 8.31 21.21
CA THR A 388 -15.14 9.62 21.07
C THR A 388 -15.30 10.00 19.61
N ALA A 389 -14.27 9.78 18.78
CA ALA A 389 -14.35 10.02 17.34
C ALA A 389 -15.50 9.21 16.71
N ILE A 390 -15.54 7.92 17.04
CA ILE A 390 -16.57 6.98 16.59
C ILE A 390 -17.98 7.49 16.97
N LEU A 391 -18.16 7.84 18.24
CA LEU A 391 -19.46 8.34 18.71
C LEU A 391 -19.87 9.65 18.04
N GLU A 392 -18.94 10.56 17.76
CA GLU A 392 -19.25 11.87 17.18
C GLU A 392 -19.56 11.78 15.68
N VAL A 393 -18.96 10.83 14.94
CA VAL A 393 -19.40 10.48 13.57
C VAL A 393 -20.80 9.87 13.60
N ALA A 394 -21.05 8.91 14.50
CA ALA A 394 -22.37 8.30 14.69
C ALA A 394 -23.50 9.30 15.00
N LYS A 395 -23.17 10.39 15.71
CA LYS A 395 -24.09 11.51 15.98
C LYS A 395 -24.29 12.46 14.79
N GLY A 396 -23.41 12.40 13.78
CA GLY A 396 -23.41 13.29 12.62
C GLY A 396 -22.70 14.63 12.84
N ASN A 397 -21.86 14.74 13.88
CA ASN A 397 -21.04 15.94 14.11
C ASN A 397 -19.80 15.98 13.21
N TYR A 398 -19.30 14.81 12.82
CA TYR A 398 -18.32 14.59 11.76
C TYR A 398 -18.91 13.65 10.70
N ASP A 399 -18.43 13.77 9.46
CA ASP A 399 -18.86 12.94 8.34
C ASP A 399 -18.01 11.67 8.20
N LEU A 400 -16.74 11.69 8.63
CA LEU A 400 -15.77 10.61 8.49
C LEU A 400 -14.86 10.54 9.72
N TYR A 401 -14.65 9.33 10.25
CA TYR A 401 -13.51 9.02 11.11
C TYR A 401 -12.40 8.46 10.23
N TRP A 402 -11.35 9.26 10.02
CA TRP A 402 -10.27 8.95 9.11
C TRP A 402 -9.13 8.24 9.82
N TYR A 403 -9.50 7.20 10.54
CA TYR A 403 -8.63 6.18 11.11
C TYR A 403 -9.42 4.87 11.17
N GLU A 404 -8.74 3.75 10.96
CA GLU A 404 -9.36 2.45 10.83
C GLU A 404 -9.32 1.66 12.14
N GLU A 405 -10.45 1.06 12.50
CA GLU A 405 -10.59 0.31 13.76
C GLU A 405 -11.11 -1.11 13.52
N PRO A 406 -10.74 -2.09 14.37
CA PRO A 406 -11.35 -3.41 14.34
C PRO A 406 -12.88 -3.34 14.52
N GLY A 407 -13.61 -4.21 13.82
CA GLY A 407 -15.07 -4.21 13.78
C GLY A 407 -15.74 -4.25 15.16
N TYR A 408 -15.09 -4.87 16.16
CA TYR A 408 -15.63 -4.96 17.52
C TYR A 408 -15.71 -3.59 18.24
N LYS A 409 -14.92 -2.59 17.83
CA LYS A 409 -14.96 -1.22 18.40
C LYS A 409 -16.29 -0.51 18.14
N PHE A 410 -16.96 -0.84 17.04
CA PHE A 410 -18.24 -0.23 16.66
C PHE A 410 -19.45 -0.83 17.37
N THR A 411 -19.29 -1.91 18.13
CA THR A 411 -20.42 -2.57 18.82
C THR A 411 -21.16 -1.63 19.78
N GLY A 412 -20.45 -0.68 20.39
CA GLY A 412 -21.03 0.32 21.29
C GLY A 412 -22.02 1.26 20.62
N ILE A 413 -21.71 1.76 19.42
CA ILE A 413 -22.62 2.64 18.66
C ILE A 413 -23.79 1.87 18.04
N LEU A 414 -23.57 0.61 17.65
CA LEU A 414 -24.62 -0.27 17.14
C LEU A 414 -25.66 -0.56 18.24
N ALA A 415 -25.20 -0.87 19.46
CA ALA A 415 -26.08 -1.10 20.61
C ALA A 415 -26.88 0.16 21.01
N GLN A 416 -26.37 1.35 20.72
CA GLN A 416 -27.05 2.63 20.95
C GLN A 416 -28.03 3.02 19.83
N GLY A 417 -28.17 2.21 18.79
CA GLY A 417 -29.11 2.46 17.68
C GLY A 417 -28.58 3.38 16.59
N TYR A 418 -27.27 3.60 16.52
CA TYR A 418 -26.65 4.42 15.46
C TYR A 418 -26.33 3.65 14.17
N GLY A 419 -26.53 2.32 14.13
CA GLY A 419 -26.17 1.49 12.97
C GLY A 419 -26.82 1.92 11.66
N ASP A 420 -28.01 2.53 11.70
CA ASP A 420 -28.66 3.05 10.51
C ASP A 420 -28.12 4.40 10.03
N LYS A 421 -27.31 5.09 10.84
CA LYS A 421 -26.74 6.41 10.55
C LYS A 421 -25.34 6.39 9.97
N VAL A 422 -24.64 5.27 10.08
CA VAL A 422 -23.25 5.13 9.63
C VAL A 422 -23.09 3.91 8.72
N GLN A 423 -22.02 3.93 7.93
CA GLN A 423 -21.56 2.81 7.12
C GLN A 423 -20.08 2.57 7.45
N LEU A 424 -19.68 1.30 7.46
CA LEU A 424 -18.31 0.88 7.76
C LEU A 424 -17.64 0.46 6.45
N ILE A 425 -16.54 1.13 6.11
CA ILE A 425 -15.78 0.83 4.90
C ILE A 425 -14.57 -0.01 5.30
N LYS A 426 -14.58 -1.27 4.88
CA LYS A 426 -13.52 -2.24 5.18
C LYS A 426 -12.19 -1.80 4.58
N THR A 427 -11.12 -2.02 5.31
CA THR A 427 -9.73 -2.01 4.86
C THR A 427 -8.97 -3.20 5.47
N ILE A 428 -7.92 -3.64 4.79
CA ILE A 428 -7.00 -4.67 5.20
C ILE A 428 -5.62 -4.01 5.30
N GLY A 429 -5.36 -3.33 6.42
CA GLY A 429 -4.12 -2.58 6.61
C GLY A 429 -2.94 -3.45 7.05
N THR A 430 -3.21 -4.60 7.66
CA THR A 430 -2.16 -5.49 8.18
C THR A 430 -2.53 -6.97 8.04
N PHE A 431 -1.52 -7.82 8.09
CA PHE A 431 -1.66 -9.27 8.13
C PHE A 431 -0.51 -9.91 8.91
N TRP A 432 -0.71 -11.16 9.32
CA TRP A 432 0.19 -11.86 10.23
C TRP A 432 0.74 -13.14 9.61
N SER A 433 1.90 -13.53 10.13
CA SER A 433 2.52 -14.81 9.86
C SER A 433 3.30 -15.28 11.08
N VAL A 434 3.68 -16.55 11.07
CA VAL A 434 4.63 -17.11 12.03
C VAL A 434 5.86 -17.56 11.26
N VAL A 435 7.01 -16.99 11.58
CA VAL A 435 8.30 -17.46 11.06
C VAL A 435 8.94 -18.44 12.03
N PHE A 436 9.57 -19.46 11.46
CA PHE A 436 10.27 -20.51 12.19
C PHE A 436 11.78 -20.33 12.04
N ASN A 437 12.54 -20.72 13.07
CA ASN A 437 14.00 -20.76 13.00
C ASN A 437 14.47 -22.15 12.54
N PRO A 438 14.91 -22.35 11.27
CA PRO A 438 15.25 -23.67 10.77
C PRO A 438 16.75 -24.00 10.91
N VAL A 439 17.50 -23.23 11.70
CA VAL A 439 18.95 -23.41 11.84
C VAL A 439 19.32 -24.79 12.35
N HIS A 440 20.48 -25.23 11.88
CA HIS A 440 21.14 -26.45 12.26
C HIS A 440 22.65 -26.30 11.98
N ASP A 441 23.46 -27.21 12.49
CA ASP A 441 24.90 -27.28 12.23
C ASP A 441 25.14 -27.69 10.78
N ASP A 442 26.18 -27.16 10.13
CA ASP A 442 26.40 -27.36 8.69
C ASP A 442 26.57 -28.84 8.27
N ASN A 443 26.93 -29.70 9.21
CA ASN A 443 27.11 -31.14 9.02
C ASN A 443 25.96 -32.00 9.60
N ASN A 444 24.89 -31.38 10.11
CA ASN A 444 23.79 -32.09 10.74
C ASN A 444 22.43 -31.42 10.44
N PRO A 445 21.47 -32.09 9.79
CA PRO A 445 20.19 -31.49 9.42
C PRO A 445 19.19 -31.32 10.57
N TYR A 446 19.54 -31.74 11.80
CA TYR A 446 18.61 -31.72 12.95
C TYR A 446 19.16 -31.03 14.19
N LEU A 447 20.48 -31.03 14.36
CA LEU A 447 21.14 -30.57 15.58
C LEU A 447 21.72 -29.17 15.39
N ILE A 448 21.73 -28.39 16.45
CA ILE A 448 22.39 -27.09 16.52
C ILE A 448 23.24 -27.02 17.79
N THR A 449 24.49 -26.60 17.65
CA THR A 449 25.44 -26.49 18.74
C THR A 449 25.63 -25.02 19.14
N VAL A 450 25.34 -24.69 20.40
CA VAL A 450 25.54 -23.34 20.96
C VAL A 450 26.46 -23.42 22.17
N GLY A 451 27.70 -22.94 22.00
CA GLY A 451 28.75 -23.16 22.98
C GLY A 451 29.00 -24.66 23.16
N ASP A 452 28.93 -25.15 24.39
CA ASP A 452 29.13 -26.57 24.71
C ASP A 452 27.82 -27.40 24.70
N LYS A 453 26.69 -26.82 24.29
CA LYS A 453 25.38 -27.48 24.33
C LYS A 453 24.89 -27.81 22.94
N VAL A 454 24.42 -29.05 22.77
CA VAL A 454 23.77 -29.53 21.56
C VAL A 454 22.26 -29.55 21.79
N TYR A 455 21.50 -29.03 20.83
CA TYR A 455 20.04 -29.02 20.85
C TYR A 455 19.50 -29.73 19.61
N PHE A 456 18.37 -30.41 19.77
CA PHE A 456 17.56 -30.83 18.64
C PHE A 456 16.62 -29.70 18.22
N ASN A 457 16.64 -29.32 16.94
CA ASN A 457 15.73 -28.33 16.38
C ASN A 457 14.65 -29.00 15.53
N PRO A 458 13.41 -29.15 16.02
CA PRO A 458 12.35 -29.74 15.22
C PRO A 458 12.01 -28.89 13.99
N PHE A 459 12.24 -27.58 14.02
CA PHE A 459 11.97 -26.70 12.88
C PHE A 459 13.10 -26.68 11.84
N ALA A 460 14.24 -27.34 12.07
CA ALA A 460 15.17 -27.64 11.00
C ALA A 460 14.54 -28.62 9.97
N ILE A 461 13.61 -29.46 10.43
CA ILE A 461 12.87 -30.42 9.60
C ILE A 461 11.73 -29.71 8.86
N ARG A 462 11.83 -29.67 7.52
CA ARG A 462 10.81 -29.03 6.67
C ARG A 462 9.42 -29.64 6.85
N GLU A 463 9.30 -30.95 7.00
CA GLU A 463 8.01 -31.61 7.22
C GLU A 463 7.31 -31.16 8.52
N VAL A 464 8.07 -30.84 9.57
CA VAL A 464 7.52 -30.28 10.82
C VAL A 464 7.00 -28.86 10.58
N ARG A 465 7.76 -28.01 9.90
CA ARG A 465 7.30 -26.66 9.52
C ARG A 465 6.06 -26.72 8.63
N TYR A 466 6.06 -27.60 7.63
CA TYR A 466 4.95 -27.79 6.71
C TYR A 466 3.67 -28.21 7.43
N ALA A 467 3.77 -29.10 8.43
CA ALA A 467 2.66 -29.53 9.27
C ALA A 467 1.99 -28.37 10.03
N MET A 468 2.71 -27.28 10.31
CA MET A 468 2.17 -26.10 11.00
C MET A 468 1.05 -25.42 10.21
N ASN A 469 0.99 -25.59 8.88
CA ASN A 469 -0.13 -25.10 8.08
C ASN A 469 -1.49 -25.68 8.50
N TRP A 470 -1.50 -26.89 9.09
CA TRP A 470 -2.71 -27.54 9.60
C TRP A 470 -2.83 -27.49 11.12
N LEU A 471 -1.71 -27.42 11.85
CA LEU A 471 -1.75 -27.31 13.31
C LEU A 471 -2.27 -25.92 13.74
N ILE A 472 -1.91 -24.87 13.00
CA ILE A 472 -2.39 -23.51 13.25
C ILE A 472 -3.79 -23.34 12.64
N SER A 473 -4.82 -23.45 13.49
CA SER A 473 -6.19 -23.06 13.12
C SER A 473 -6.31 -21.53 12.93
N ARG A 474 -6.41 -21.08 11.68
CA ARG A 474 -6.65 -19.67 11.33
C ARG A 474 -8.04 -19.21 11.78
N ASN A 475 -9.03 -20.10 11.72
CA ASN A 475 -10.37 -19.86 12.28
C ASN A 475 -10.33 -19.57 13.77
N PHE A 476 -9.49 -20.28 14.54
CA PHE A 476 -9.37 -20.00 15.97
C PHE A 476 -8.88 -18.56 16.19
N ILE A 477 -7.85 -18.14 15.45
CA ILE A 477 -7.30 -16.78 15.53
C ILE A 477 -8.38 -15.75 15.14
N VAL A 478 -9.03 -15.92 13.99
CA VAL A 478 -10.09 -15.01 13.54
C VAL A 478 -11.21 -14.88 14.58
N GLN A 479 -11.73 -15.99 15.11
CA GLN A 479 -12.92 -15.97 15.97
C GLN A 479 -12.62 -15.59 17.42
N ASN A 480 -11.51 -16.05 17.99
CA ASN A 480 -11.23 -15.93 19.43
C ASN A 480 -10.25 -14.80 19.76
N ILE A 481 -9.35 -14.45 18.84
CA ILE A 481 -8.36 -13.39 19.02
C ILE A 481 -8.90 -12.12 18.35
N LEU A 482 -9.16 -12.17 17.05
CA LEU A 482 -9.64 -11.00 16.28
C LEU A 482 -11.16 -10.76 16.41
N LYS A 483 -11.90 -11.63 17.10
CA LYS A 483 -13.36 -11.51 17.34
C LYS A 483 -14.17 -11.31 16.05
N GLY A 484 -13.78 -12.00 14.99
CA GLY A 484 -14.39 -11.93 13.66
C GLY A 484 -13.85 -10.79 12.77
N SER A 485 -12.91 -9.98 13.25
CA SER A 485 -12.33 -8.83 12.54
C SER A 485 -11.13 -9.23 11.68
N GLY A 486 -11.28 -10.26 10.84
CA GLY A 486 -10.20 -10.74 9.99
C GLY A 486 -10.60 -11.94 9.14
N GLY A 487 -9.68 -12.36 8.28
CA GLY A 487 -9.84 -13.51 7.37
C GLY A 487 -8.63 -14.45 7.43
N PRO A 488 -8.80 -15.75 7.09
CA PRO A 488 -7.67 -16.66 6.95
C PRO A 488 -6.79 -16.28 5.76
N MET A 489 -5.47 -16.41 5.92
CA MET A 489 -4.48 -16.09 4.89
C MET A 489 -3.50 -17.25 4.74
N TYR A 490 -3.14 -17.62 3.50
CA TYR A 490 -2.32 -18.81 3.22
C TYR A 490 -0.99 -18.50 2.52
N GLY A 491 -0.87 -17.35 1.87
CA GLY A 491 0.32 -16.92 1.14
C GLY A 491 0.52 -15.42 1.27
N THR A 492 1.30 -14.84 0.37
CA THR A 492 1.75 -13.44 0.49
C THR A 492 0.69 -12.36 0.23
N PRO A 493 -0.32 -12.52 -0.66
CA PRO A 493 -1.31 -11.49 -0.90
C PRO A 493 -2.49 -11.60 0.08
N THR A 494 -3.01 -10.46 0.51
CA THR A 494 -4.28 -10.37 1.25
C THR A 494 -5.47 -10.45 0.29
N SER A 495 -6.68 -10.69 0.81
CA SER A 495 -7.92 -10.78 0.03
C SER A 495 -8.32 -9.49 -0.67
N GLY A 496 -7.76 -8.34 -0.26
CA GLY A 496 -7.91 -7.06 -0.95
C GLY A 496 -7.17 -7.02 -2.28
N SER A 497 -6.08 -7.79 -2.41
CA SER A 497 -5.36 -8.02 -3.67
C SER A 497 -6.01 -9.15 -4.45
N VAL A 498 -7.22 -8.90 -4.95
CA VAL A 498 -8.19 -9.93 -5.38
C VAL A 498 -7.60 -10.98 -6.33
N VAL A 499 -6.96 -10.57 -7.43
CA VAL A 499 -6.43 -11.51 -8.43
C VAL A 499 -5.21 -12.30 -7.92
N PRO A 500 -4.18 -11.67 -7.31
CA PRO A 500 -3.12 -12.41 -6.60
C PRO A 500 -3.66 -13.40 -5.56
N TYR A 501 -4.61 -12.98 -4.73
CA TYR A 501 -5.21 -13.81 -3.69
C TYR A 501 -5.89 -15.05 -4.26
N GLN A 502 -6.68 -14.89 -5.33
CA GLN A 502 -7.32 -16.03 -6.00
C GLN A 502 -6.31 -17.06 -6.53
N ASN A 503 -5.17 -16.61 -7.07
CA ASN A 503 -4.11 -17.52 -7.52
C ASN A 503 -3.49 -18.29 -6.35
N VAL A 504 -3.28 -17.63 -5.21
CA VAL A 504 -2.78 -18.26 -3.98
C VAL A 504 -3.79 -19.22 -3.37
N GLU A 505 -5.09 -18.88 -3.37
CA GLU A 505 -6.14 -19.77 -2.89
C GLU A 505 -6.21 -21.08 -3.69
N VAL A 506 -6.06 -21.02 -5.01
CA VAL A 506 -5.99 -22.23 -5.85
C VAL A 506 -4.87 -23.16 -5.38
N VAL A 507 -3.69 -22.61 -5.08
CA VAL A 507 -2.53 -23.37 -4.60
C VAL A 507 -2.80 -23.97 -3.21
N ALA A 508 -3.27 -23.15 -2.26
CA ALA A 508 -3.57 -23.59 -0.89
C ALA A 508 -4.64 -24.71 -0.87
N GLN A 509 -5.70 -24.56 -1.66
CA GLN A 509 -6.74 -25.59 -1.81
C GLN A 509 -6.18 -26.86 -2.46
N ALA A 510 -5.31 -26.73 -3.46
CA ALA A 510 -4.69 -27.87 -4.13
C ALA A 510 -3.76 -28.67 -3.20
N LEU A 511 -3.13 -28.01 -2.23
CA LEU A 511 -2.35 -28.61 -1.14
C LEU A 511 -3.22 -29.16 0.02
N GLY A 512 -4.52 -28.90 0.02
CA GLY A 512 -5.45 -29.39 1.05
C GLY A 512 -5.47 -28.56 2.33
N MET A 513 -5.05 -27.29 2.27
CA MET A 513 -5.12 -26.37 3.41
C MET A 513 -6.56 -25.88 3.63
N THR A 514 -6.93 -25.69 4.90
CA THR A 514 -8.22 -25.10 5.27
C THR A 514 -8.04 -24.13 6.43
N ALA A 515 -9.00 -23.20 6.59
CA ALA A 515 -8.94 -22.21 7.66
C ALA A 515 -9.05 -22.87 9.04
N GLN A 516 -9.75 -24.00 9.13
CA GLN A 516 -9.90 -24.75 10.38
C GLN A 516 -8.61 -25.45 10.80
N GLY A 517 -7.74 -25.80 9.86
CA GLY A 517 -6.64 -26.73 10.07
C GLY A 517 -7.10 -28.18 10.20
N ASP A 518 -6.16 -29.08 10.45
CA ASP A 518 -6.38 -30.49 10.76
C ASP A 518 -5.33 -30.93 11.79
N GLU A 519 -5.69 -30.79 13.08
CA GLU A 519 -4.78 -31.07 14.20
C GLU A 519 -4.31 -32.53 14.18
N ALA A 520 -5.19 -33.49 13.89
CA ALA A 520 -4.82 -34.91 13.90
C ALA A 520 -3.82 -35.23 12.78
N TYR A 521 -4.06 -34.70 11.58
CA TYR A 521 -3.14 -34.83 10.46
C TYR A 521 -1.78 -34.17 10.76
N ALA A 522 -1.80 -32.94 11.28
CA ALA A 522 -0.58 -32.21 11.61
C ALA A 522 0.27 -32.93 12.66
N LEU A 523 -0.35 -33.41 13.75
CA LEU A 523 0.33 -34.16 14.80
C LEU A 523 0.95 -35.45 14.25
N LYS A 524 0.25 -36.15 13.34
CA LYS A 524 0.78 -37.33 12.66
C LYS A 524 2.00 -36.98 11.80
N LEU A 525 1.95 -35.91 11.01
CA LEU A 525 3.08 -35.46 10.20
C LEU A 525 4.31 -35.13 11.06
N ILE A 526 4.11 -34.42 12.17
CA ILE A 526 5.17 -34.09 13.12
C ILE A 526 5.76 -35.37 13.71
N ASP A 527 4.92 -36.30 14.18
CA ASP A 527 5.38 -37.54 14.78
C ASP A 527 6.13 -38.43 13.77
N ASP A 528 5.65 -38.54 12.54
CA ASP A 528 6.33 -39.31 11.48
C ASP A 528 7.70 -38.69 11.15
N ALA A 529 7.78 -37.37 11.05
CA ALA A 529 9.01 -36.64 10.77
C ALA A 529 10.05 -36.80 11.89
N LEU A 530 9.63 -36.69 13.15
CA LEU A 530 10.50 -36.86 14.31
C LEU A 530 10.93 -38.32 14.48
N ASN A 531 10.06 -39.30 14.23
CA ASN A 531 10.44 -40.70 14.22
C ASN A 531 11.46 -41.01 13.10
N LYS A 532 11.31 -40.41 11.91
CA LYS A 532 12.31 -40.52 10.84
C LYS A 532 13.65 -39.93 11.27
N ALA A 533 13.66 -38.76 11.91
CA ALA A 533 14.87 -38.16 12.45
C ALA A 533 15.52 -39.03 13.54
N ALA A 534 14.73 -39.59 14.46
CA ALA A 534 15.18 -40.48 15.54
C ALA A 534 15.96 -41.71 15.04
N ASN A 535 15.62 -42.21 13.85
CA ASN A 535 16.26 -43.37 13.23
C ASN A 535 17.37 -43.00 12.23
N SER A 536 17.73 -41.72 12.14
CA SER A 536 18.71 -41.22 11.18
C SER A 536 20.14 -41.37 11.69
N PRO A 537 21.14 -41.64 10.82
CA PRO A 537 22.55 -41.66 11.21
C PRO A 537 23.04 -40.31 11.77
N TYR A 538 22.37 -39.20 11.44
CA TYR A 538 22.72 -37.87 11.97
C TYR A 538 22.45 -37.70 13.47
N LEU A 539 21.71 -38.61 14.11
CA LEU A 539 21.52 -38.61 15.57
C LEU A 539 22.38 -39.67 16.28
N GLN A 540 23.40 -40.23 15.62
CA GLN A 540 24.29 -41.20 16.26
C GLN A 540 24.97 -40.58 17.48
N GLY A 541 24.77 -41.20 18.66
CA GLY A 541 25.27 -40.71 19.95
C GLY A 541 24.27 -39.90 20.76
N HIS A 542 23.11 -39.58 20.20
CA HIS A 542 22.00 -38.91 20.87
C HIS A 542 20.74 -39.77 20.86
N THR A 543 19.77 -39.46 21.73
CA THR A 543 18.46 -40.13 21.79
C THR A 543 17.33 -39.15 21.54
N LEU A 544 16.45 -39.45 20.58
CA LEU A 544 15.19 -38.74 20.35
C LEU A 544 14.03 -39.72 20.53
N GLU A 545 13.17 -39.48 21.52
CA GLU A 545 12.07 -40.39 21.85
C GLU A 545 10.84 -39.64 22.36
N LYS A 546 9.65 -40.24 22.20
CA LYS A 546 8.40 -39.73 22.77
C LYS A 546 8.01 -40.53 24.00
N LYS A 547 7.98 -39.89 25.18
CA LYS A 547 7.55 -40.48 26.47
C LYS A 547 6.44 -39.64 27.08
N ASP A 548 5.38 -40.28 27.58
CA ASP A 548 4.22 -39.62 28.19
C ASP A 548 3.64 -38.48 27.33
N GLY A 549 3.64 -38.67 26.01
CA GLY A 549 3.17 -37.67 25.03
C GLY A 549 4.14 -36.52 24.78
N LYS A 550 5.34 -36.50 25.39
CA LYS A 550 6.37 -35.48 25.21
C LYS A 550 7.59 -36.01 24.46
N TRP A 551 8.08 -35.21 23.52
CA TRP A 551 9.33 -35.46 22.80
C TRP A 551 10.52 -35.03 23.66
N LEU A 552 11.44 -35.97 23.86
CA LEU A 552 12.65 -35.81 24.65
C LEU A 552 13.87 -35.97 23.75
N PHE A 553 14.83 -35.07 23.88
CA PHE A 553 16.17 -35.18 23.32
C PHE A 553 17.17 -35.38 24.46
N ASP A 554 17.92 -36.48 24.44
CA ASP A 554 18.81 -36.92 25.53
C ASP A 554 18.14 -36.90 26.91
N GLY A 555 16.88 -37.33 26.95
CA GLY A 555 16.06 -37.38 28.15
C GLY A 555 15.48 -36.03 28.62
N GLN A 556 15.76 -34.93 27.92
CA GLN A 556 15.23 -33.59 28.24
C GLN A 556 14.09 -33.20 27.30
N PRO A 557 12.99 -32.61 27.79
CA PRO A 557 11.93 -32.09 26.92
C PRO A 557 12.47 -31.06 25.93
N ILE A 558 12.12 -31.23 24.66
CA ILE A 558 12.44 -30.25 23.61
C ILE A 558 11.62 -28.99 23.88
N GLN A 559 12.31 -27.90 24.23
CA GLN A 559 11.68 -26.62 24.50
C GLN A 559 11.60 -25.77 23.23
N ILE A 560 10.45 -25.13 23.01
CA ILE A 560 10.17 -24.23 21.90
C ILE A 560 9.95 -22.82 22.46
N ASN A 561 10.88 -21.93 22.15
CA ASN A 561 10.83 -20.52 22.49
C ASN A 561 9.99 -19.77 21.45
N ILE A 562 8.84 -19.24 21.87
CA ILE A 562 7.86 -18.55 21.02
C ILE A 562 7.88 -17.07 21.38
N ILE A 563 8.40 -16.23 20.50
CA ILE A 563 8.36 -14.77 20.67
C ILE A 563 6.96 -14.27 20.35
N ALA A 564 6.28 -13.73 21.34
CA ALA A 564 4.94 -13.14 21.26
C ALA A 564 5.03 -11.63 21.48
N ARG A 565 4.54 -10.86 20.49
CA ARG A 565 4.57 -9.39 20.50
C ARG A 565 3.56 -8.81 21.48
N ILE A 566 4.01 -7.92 22.37
CA ILE A 566 3.17 -7.39 23.46
C ILE A 566 2.32 -6.17 23.08
N GLU A 567 2.58 -5.53 21.95
CA GLU A 567 1.90 -4.28 21.57
C GLU A 567 0.49 -4.46 21.04
N ASP A 568 0.14 -5.67 20.59
CA ASP A 568 -1.13 -5.95 19.92
C ASP A 568 -1.60 -7.40 20.15
N ASP A 569 -2.67 -7.78 19.45
CA ASP A 569 -3.34 -9.07 19.59
C ASP A 569 -2.43 -10.29 19.27
N ARG A 570 -1.22 -10.09 18.72
CA ARG A 570 -0.24 -11.18 18.53
C ARG A 570 0.28 -11.77 19.84
N LEU A 571 0.15 -11.08 20.97
CA LEU A 571 0.42 -11.70 22.28
C LEU A 571 -0.49 -12.91 22.49
N GLN A 572 -1.76 -12.79 22.13
CA GLN A 572 -2.76 -13.84 22.25
C GLN A 572 -2.52 -14.93 21.21
N GLU A 573 -2.04 -14.57 20.01
CA GLU A 573 -1.58 -15.54 19.00
C GLU A 573 -0.43 -16.38 19.55
N GLY A 574 0.60 -15.75 20.13
CA GLY A 574 1.74 -16.46 20.73
C GLY A 574 1.34 -17.40 21.88
N GLN A 575 0.36 -17.01 22.70
CA GLN A 575 -0.20 -17.87 23.75
C GLN A 575 -0.95 -19.08 23.16
N TYR A 576 -1.70 -18.88 22.09
CA TYR A 576 -2.34 -19.96 21.33
C TYR A 576 -1.31 -20.90 20.71
N LEU A 577 -0.25 -20.37 20.10
CA LEU A 577 0.87 -21.15 19.57
C LEU A 577 1.51 -22.01 20.67
N GLY A 578 1.68 -21.47 21.88
CA GLY A 578 2.15 -22.26 23.03
C GLY A 578 1.25 -23.47 23.33
N THR A 579 -0.06 -23.30 23.21
CA THR A 579 -1.03 -24.39 23.45
C THR A 579 -0.90 -25.51 22.40
N ILE A 580 -0.79 -25.18 21.12
CA ILE A 580 -0.70 -26.20 20.06
C ILE A 580 0.68 -26.88 20.02
N VAL A 581 1.74 -26.16 20.39
CA VAL A 581 3.10 -26.72 20.55
C VAL A 581 3.15 -27.73 21.69
N GLU A 582 2.46 -27.46 22.80
CA GLU A 582 2.32 -28.42 23.92
C GLU A 582 1.60 -29.71 23.48
N LYS A 583 0.57 -29.60 22.62
CA LYS A 583 -0.14 -30.74 22.02
C LYS A 583 0.73 -31.54 21.05
N ALA A 584 1.63 -30.87 20.32
CA ALA A 584 2.64 -31.52 19.46
C ALA A 584 3.68 -32.33 20.25
N GLY A 585 3.64 -32.26 21.59
CA GLY A 585 4.54 -33.00 22.47
C GLY A 585 5.80 -32.23 22.83
N PHE A 586 5.91 -30.95 22.49
CA PHE A 586 7.02 -30.12 22.91
C PHE A 586 6.69 -29.40 24.22
N LYS A 587 7.69 -28.75 24.83
CA LYS A 587 7.52 -27.82 25.94
C LYS A 587 7.51 -26.39 25.41
N ALA A 588 6.42 -25.66 25.59
CA ALA A 588 6.32 -24.28 25.13
C ALA A 588 6.94 -23.31 26.15
N ASN A 589 7.61 -22.28 25.63
CA ASN A 589 8.08 -21.13 26.39
C ASN A 589 7.69 -19.85 25.64
N VAL A 590 6.62 -19.19 26.10
CA VAL A 590 6.12 -17.95 25.47
C VAL A 590 6.88 -16.75 26.01
N LEU A 591 7.69 -16.13 25.14
CA LEU A 591 8.52 -14.97 25.40
C LEU A 591 7.76 -13.69 25.03
N GLN A 592 7.39 -12.90 26.03
CA GLN A 592 6.66 -11.64 25.83
C GLN A 592 7.63 -10.50 25.55
N TRP A 593 7.87 -10.18 24.28
CA TRP A 593 8.86 -9.19 23.87
C TRP A 593 8.23 -8.03 23.10
N ASP A 594 8.83 -6.84 23.24
CA ASP A 594 8.51 -5.69 22.39
C ASP A 594 9.11 -5.83 20.97
N ARG A 595 8.68 -4.95 20.06
CA ARG A 595 9.12 -4.87 18.67
C ARG A 595 10.61 -4.79 18.54
N LYS A 596 11.23 -3.89 19.30
CA LYS A 596 12.64 -3.54 19.14
C LYS A 596 13.50 -4.75 19.44
N LYS A 597 13.21 -5.43 20.55
CA LYS A 597 13.90 -6.66 20.94
C LYS A 597 13.62 -7.79 19.95
N ALA A 598 12.35 -8.05 19.61
CA ALA A 598 11.97 -9.14 18.73
C ALA A 598 12.60 -9.02 17.33
N VAL A 599 12.48 -7.85 16.69
CA VAL A 599 13.04 -7.61 15.35
C VAL A 599 14.56 -7.70 15.37
N HIS A 600 15.21 -7.15 16.40
CA HIS A 600 16.66 -7.23 16.53
C HIS A 600 17.14 -8.68 16.64
N THR A 601 16.54 -9.48 17.53
CA THR A 601 16.95 -10.89 17.72
C THR A 601 16.61 -11.78 16.52
N VAL A 602 15.49 -11.55 15.82
CA VAL A 602 15.08 -12.43 14.71
C VAL A 602 15.82 -12.12 13.41
N TYR A 603 15.97 -10.84 13.06
CA TYR A 603 16.50 -10.46 11.74
C TYR A 603 17.92 -9.89 11.80
N ILE A 604 18.36 -9.30 12.91
CA ILE A 604 19.66 -8.59 12.96
C ILE A 604 20.78 -9.46 13.54
N THR A 605 20.46 -10.40 14.43
CA THR A 605 21.44 -11.32 15.02
C THR A 605 21.50 -12.66 14.30
N ASP A 606 22.58 -13.43 14.52
CA ASP A 606 22.72 -14.78 13.97
C ASP A 606 21.69 -15.74 14.60
N PRO A 607 20.80 -16.36 13.81
CA PRO A 607 19.78 -17.28 14.31
C PRO A 607 20.38 -18.58 14.89
N LYS A 608 21.65 -18.93 14.60
CA LYS A 608 22.38 -20.03 15.24
C LYS A 608 22.64 -19.79 16.73
N SER A 609 22.45 -18.57 17.24
CA SER A 609 22.36 -18.32 18.69
C SER A 609 21.24 -19.11 19.37
N TYR A 610 20.26 -19.56 18.59
CA TYR A 610 19.16 -20.45 18.98
C TYR A 610 18.35 -19.93 20.19
N GLU A 611 18.23 -18.61 20.32
CA GLU A 611 17.46 -17.97 21.39
C GLU A 611 15.94 -18.12 21.19
N TRP A 612 15.51 -18.40 19.95
CA TRP A 612 14.10 -18.46 19.55
C TRP A 612 13.86 -19.55 18.51
N ASN A 613 12.63 -20.05 18.47
CA ASN A 613 12.18 -21.08 17.53
C ASN A 613 11.02 -20.59 16.65
N MET A 614 10.13 -19.75 17.19
CA MET A 614 8.96 -19.20 16.51
C MET A 614 8.81 -17.72 16.84
N TYR A 615 8.33 -16.92 15.88
CA TYR A 615 8.02 -15.50 16.09
C TYR A 615 6.70 -15.11 15.43
N THR A 616 5.82 -14.42 16.18
CA THR A 616 4.56 -13.83 15.68
C THR A 616 4.82 -12.54 14.91
N GLU A 617 4.85 -12.61 13.59
CA GLU A 617 5.12 -11.50 12.68
C GLU A 617 3.86 -10.69 12.36
N GLY A 618 4.06 -9.45 11.91
CA GLY A 618 2.98 -8.59 11.45
C GLY A 618 3.51 -7.65 10.38
N TRP A 619 2.78 -7.57 9.28
CA TRP A 619 3.13 -6.88 8.05
C TRP A 619 2.06 -5.85 7.70
N VAL A 620 2.45 -4.81 6.97
CA VAL A 620 1.54 -3.77 6.46
C VAL A 620 1.21 -4.09 5.02
N ALA A 621 -0.07 -3.94 4.64
CA ALA A 621 -0.51 -3.96 3.25
C ALA A 621 -0.88 -2.52 2.84
N SER A 622 -0.07 -1.92 1.97
CA SER A 622 -0.14 -0.48 1.66
C SER A 622 -0.82 -0.15 0.33
N ALA A 623 -0.80 -1.05 -0.65
CA ALA A 623 -1.43 -0.84 -1.96
C ALA A 623 -1.74 -2.16 -2.67
N TYR A 624 -2.78 -2.18 -3.50
CA TYR A 624 -3.06 -3.30 -4.38
C TYR A 624 -2.24 -3.15 -5.66
N ALA A 625 -1.37 -4.13 -5.94
CA ALA A 625 -0.75 -4.33 -7.25
C ALA A 625 -1.33 -5.61 -7.88
N LEU A 626 -1.81 -5.51 -9.10
CA LEU A 626 -2.28 -6.65 -9.89
C LEU A 626 -1.16 -7.68 -10.08
N TYR A 627 0.07 -7.24 -10.32
CA TYR A 627 1.25 -8.09 -10.49
C TYR A 627 2.26 -7.86 -9.35
N PRO A 628 2.17 -8.59 -8.22
CA PRO A 628 3.05 -8.39 -7.07
C PRO A 628 4.42 -9.08 -7.26
N THR A 629 5.29 -8.44 -8.05
CA THR A 629 6.56 -9.03 -8.54
C THR A 629 7.55 -9.43 -7.45
N SER A 630 7.58 -8.71 -6.32
CA SER A 630 8.53 -8.96 -5.23
C SER A 630 8.06 -10.01 -4.23
N SER A 631 6.75 -10.24 -4.11
CA SER A 631 6.17 -10.88 -2.92
C SER A 631 6.72 -12.28 -2.64
N VAL A 632 6.91 -13.12 -3.67
CA VAL A 632 7.50 -14.46 -3.53
C VAL A 632 8.92 -14.38 -2.95
N ILE A 633 9.83 -13.62 -3.57
CA ILE A 633 11.23 -13.53 -3.11
C ILE A 633 11.37 -12.77 -1.78
N GLN A 634 10.50 -11.78 -1.56
CA GLN A 634 10.46 -10.97 -0.35
C GLN A 634 10.19 -11.82 0.87
N TYR A 635 9.15 -12.67 0.82
CA TYR A 635 8.73 -13.47 1.98
C TYR A 635 9.39 -14.84 2.06
N ASP A 636 10.16 -15.26 1.07
CA ASP A 636 10.90 -16.52 1.12
C ASP A 636 12.39 -16.33 1.41
N VAL A 637 13.02 -15.32 0.78
CA VAL A 637 14.47 -15.11 0.82
C VAL A 637 14.85 -13.83 1.54
N TRP A 638 14.34 -12.67 1.12
CA TRP A 638 14.82 -11.38 1.64
C TRP A 638 14.47 -11.13 3.09
N TYR A 639 13.29 -11.58 3.52
CA TYR A 639 12.84 -11.50 4.91
C TYR A 639 13.02 -12.82 5.65
N ALA A 640 14.00 -13.63 5.24
CA ALA A 640 14.47 -14.75 6.04
C ALA A 640 15.15 -14.24 7.33
N PRO A 641 15.09 -14.99 8.43
CA PRO A 641 15.77 -14.60 9.66
C PRO A 641 17.30 -14.56 9.51
N GLY A 642 17.93 -13.61 10.22
CA GLY A 642 19.38 -13.44 10.26
C GLY A 642 20.00 -12.75 9.04
N VAL A 643 20.62 -11.59 9.25
CA VAL A 643 21.48 -10.91 8.26
C VAL A 643 22.98 -11.20 8.42
N VAL A 644 23.38 -11.96 9.45
CA VAL A 644 24.78 -12.30 9.76
C VAL A 644 24.90 -13.80 10.05
N GLY A 645 25.95 -14.43 9.53
CA GLY A 645 26.40 -15.77 9.93
C GLY A 645 25.66 -16.96 9.31
N TRP A 646 24.36 -16.84 9.06
CA TRP A 646 23.52 -17.87 8.45
C TRP A 646 22.64 -17.29 7.34
N SER A 647 22.28 -18.11 6.35
CA SER A 647 21.37 -17.71 5.27
C SER A 647 20.44 -18.87 4.91
N TYR A 648 19.13 -18.58 4.90
CA TYR A 648 18.15 -19.53 4.44
C TYR A 648 18.26 -19.75 2.93
N THR A 649 18.13 -21.00 2.49
CA THR A 649 18.04 -21.36 1.08
C THR A 649 16.80 -22.23 0.88
N PRO A 650 15.84 -21.81 0.04
CA PRO A 650 14.69 -22.64 -0.34
C PRO A 650 15.13 -23.93 -1.02
N GLU A 651 14.58 -25.06 -0.57
CA GLU A 651 14.94 -26.40 -1.04
C GLU A 651 13.83 -27.07 -1.84
N THR A 652 12.57 -26.67 -1.63
CA THR A 652 11.45 -27.27 -2.36
C THR A 652 11.55 -26.93 -3.84
N THR A 653 11.52 -27.96 -4.67
CA THR A 653 11.54 -27.80 -6.13
C THR A 653 10.14 -27.71 -6.72
N VAL A 654 10.05 -27.20 -7.96
CA VAL A 654 8.81 -27.26 -8.77
C VAL A 654 8.30 -28.71 -8.88
N GLU A 655 9.20 -29.68 -9.06
CA GLU A 655 8.84 -31.09 -9.13
C GLU A 655 8.21 -31.59 -7.82
N ASP A 656 8.78 -31.24 -6.67
CA ASP A 656 8.25 -31.61 -5.36
C ASP A 656 6.84 -31.07 -5.16
N LEU A 657 6.61 -29.79 -5.50
CA LEU A 657 5.30 -29.17 -5.43
C LEU A 657 4.27 -29.87 -6.31
N LEU A 658 4.62 -30.10 -7.59
CA LEU A 658 3.69 -30.70 -8.53
C LEU A 658 3.37 -32.16 -8.18
N LYS A 659 4.36 -32.93 -7.68
CA LYS A 659 4.11 -34.28 -7.16
C LYS A 659 3.23 -34.23 -5.91
N GLN A 660 3.46 -33.31 -4.98
CA GLN A 660 2.62 -33.17 -3.79
C GLN A 660 1.16 -32.89 -4.15
N VAL A 661 0.94 -31.96 -5.08
CA VAL A 661 -0.41 -31.57 -5.53
C VAL A 661 -1.08 -32.66 -6.38
N GLY A 662 -0.31 -33.35 -7.21
CA GLY A 662 -0.74 -34.35 -8.18
C GLY A 662 -0.71 -35.79 -7.69
N ASN A 663 -0.53 -36.03 -6.39
CA ASN A 663 -0.41 -37.38 -5.80
C ASN A 663 0.70 -38.24 -6.46
N GLY A 664 1.86 -37.64 -6.70
CA GLY A 664 3.04 -38.24 -7.32
C GLY A 664 3.16 -38.01 -8.84
N ASP A 665 2.14 -37.47 -9.50
CA ASP A 665 2.15 -37.14 -10.94
C ASP A 665 2.30 -35.64 -11.18
N VAL A 666 3.42 -35.25 -11.80
CA VAL A 666 3.77 -33.87 -12.13
C VAL A 666 2.75 -33.20 -13.06
N ASN A 667 2.25 -33.91 -14.08
CA ASN A 667 1.29 -33.37 -15.03
C ASN A 667 -0.09 -33.20 -14.40
N ALA A 668 -0.50 -34.15 -13.55
CA ALA A 668 -1.71 -34.01 -12.75
C ALA A 668 -1.61 -32.81 -11.79
N GLY A 669 -0.44 -32.60 -11.18
CA GLY A 669 -0.13 -31.43 -10.36
C GLY A 669 -0.27 -30.14 -11.14
N ALA A 670 0.39 -30.03 -12.31
CA ALA A 670 0.36 -28.85 -13.16
C ALA A 670 -1.07 -28.51 -13.61
N LYS A 671 -1.86 -29.53 -13.97
CA LYS A 671 -3.28 -29.37 -14.32
C LYS A 671 -4.12 -28.88 -13.14
N LYS A 672 -3.88 -29.40 -11.93
CA LYS A 672 -4.63 -29.03 -10.72
C LYS A 672 -4.31 -27.60 -10.26
N LEU A 673 -3.08 -27.12 -10.49
CA LEU A 673 -2.70 -25.71 -10.31
C LEU A 673 -3.13 -24.81 -11.50
N GLY A 674 -3.74 -25.39 -12.54
CA GLY A 674 -4.17 -24.67 -13.73
C GLY A 674 -3.02 -23.97 -14.45
N LEU A 675 -1.84 -24.61 -14.55
CA LEU A 675 -0.72 -24.05 -15.29
C LEU A 675 -1.04 -23.98 -16.78
N LYS A 676 -0.69 -22.87 -17.43
CA LYS A 676 -1.01 -22.60 -18.85
C LYS A 676 0.22 -22.48 -19.73
N TYR A 677 1.26 -21.81 -19.25
CA TYR A 677 2.52 -21.58 -19.97
C TYR A 677 3.52 -22.73 -19.74
N TYR A 678 3.74 -23.11 -18.48
CA TYR A 678 4.68 -24.18 -18.13
C TYR A 678 4.00 -25.54 -18.27
N THR A 679 3.96 -26.02 -19.52
CA THR A 679 3.45 -27.33 -19.91
C THR A 679 4.44 -28.03 -20.85
N GLY A 680 4.40 -29.36 -20.95
CA GLY A 680 5.29 -30.13 -21.84
C GLY A 680 6.77 -29.86 -21.55
N ASP A 681 7.56 -29.64 -22.61
CA ASP A 681 9.00 -29.41 -22.52
C ASP A 681 9.36 -28.18 -21.68
N LYS A 682 8.56 -27.11 -21.74
CA LYS A 682 8.79 -25.90 -20.93
C LYS A 682 8.74 -26.20 -19.43
N LEU A 683 7.83 -27.08 -19.02
CA LEU A 683 7.74 -27.50 -17.62
C LEU A 683 8.96 -28.33 -17.22
N GLN A 684 9.41 -29.24 -18.09
CA GLN A 684 10.58 -30.09 -17.84
C GLN A 684 11.84 -29.25 -17.57
N GLU A 685 12.01 -28.11 -18.24
CA GLU A 685 13.16 -27.22 -18.05
C GLU A 685 13.27 -26.61 -16.64
N ILE A 686 12.16 -26.52 -15.91
CA ILE A 686 12.10 -25.84 -14.61
C ILE A 686 11.81 -26.76 -13.43
N LEU A 687 11.69 -28.08 -13.64
CA LEU A 687 11.29 -29.02 -12.59
C LEU A 687 12.22 -29.00 -11.37
N ASN A 688 13.52 -28.81 -11.59
CA ASN A 688 14.50 -28.74 -10.51
C ASN A 688 14.71 -27.32 -9.94
N TRP A 689 13.93 -26.33 -10.38
CA TRP A 689 14.05 -24.97 -9.86
C TRP A 689 13.43 -24.87 -8.48
N THR A 690 14.02 -24.02 -7.64
CA THR A 690 13.42 -23.55 -6.38
C THR A 690 13.06 -22.07 -6.51
N ASN A 691 12.60 -21.47 -5.41
CA ASN A 691 12.38 -20.02 -5.35
C ASN A 691 13.65 -19.18 -5.54
N THR A 692 14.84 -19.80 -5.47
CA THR A 692 16.10 -19.14 -5.85
C THR A 692 16.20 -18.82 -7.36
N GLN A 693 15.43 -19.50 -8.21
CA GLN A 693 15.29 -19.17 -9.65
C GLN A 693 13.96 -18.46 -9.93
N VAL A 694 12.85 -19.00 -9.40
CA VAL A 694 11.51 -18.47 -9.69
C VAL A 694 11.33 -17.04 -9.18
N GLY A 695 11.76 -16.75 -7.94
CA GLY A 695 11.65 -15.43 -7.32
C GLY A 695 12.35 -14.34 -8.14
N PRO A 696 13.66 -14.45 -8.41
CA PRO A 696 14.38 -13.45 -9.22
C PRO A 696 13.83 -13.29 -10.65
N LEU A 697 13.34 -14.36 -11.29
CA LEU A 697 12.73 -14.26 -12.62
C LEU A 697 11.45 -13.41 -12.60
N ILE A 698 10.60 -13.60 -11.59
CA ILE A 698 9.38 -12.78 -11.41
C ILE A 698 9.77 -11.32 -11.09
N TYR A 699 10.69 -11.12 -10.16
CA TYR A 699 11.04 -9.79 -9.67
C TYR A 699 11.73 -8.93 -10.74
N ASN A 700 12.72 -9.49 -11.44
CA ASN A 700 13.54 -8.76 -12.42
C ASN A 700 13.02 -8.87 -13.86
N ASN A 701 11.94 -9.63 -14.10
CA ASN A 701 11.50 -10.09 -15.43
C ASN A 701 12.58 -10.83 -16.24
N LYS A 702 13.71 -11.18 -15.61
CA LYS A 702 14.88 -11.77 -16.24
C LYS A 702 15.65 -12.61 -15.22
N LEU A 703 16.12 -13.77 -15.66
CA LEU A 703 17.06 -14.61 -14.92
C LEU A 703 18.12 -15.14 -15.88
N GLU A 704 19.39 -14.99 -15.52
CA GLU A 704 20.48 -15.71 -16.16
C GLU A 704 20.84 -16.92 -15.31
N TYR A 705 20.66 -18.13 -15.85
CA TYR A 705 20.88 -19.38 -15.14
C TYR A 705 21.32 -20.47 -16.11
N ASN A 706 22.36 -21.24 -15.74
CA ASN A 706 22.93 -22.31 -16.58
C ASN A 706 23.25 -21.86 -18.02
N ASN A 707 23.88 -20.68 -18.18
CA ASN A 707 24.22 -20.06 -19.47
C ASN A 707 23.01 -19.80 -20.40
N LYS A 708 21.79 -19.76 -19.85
CA LYS A 708 20.56 -19.40 -20.55
C LYS A 708 19.94 -18.17 -19.90
N ILE A 709 19.38 -17.30 -20.74
CA ILE A 709 18.59 -16.15 -20.29
C ILE A 709 17.11 -16.53 -20.38
N TYR A 710 16.43 -16.43 -19.26
CA TYR A 710 14.98 -16.57 -19.14
C TYR A 710 14.38 -15.18 -18.97
N THR A 711 13.25 -14.93 -19.63
CA THR A 711 12.47 -13.71 -19.48
C THR A 711 11.00 -14.05 -19.31
N VAL A 712 10.26 -13.17 -18.63
CA VAL A 712 8.80 -13.26 -18.57
C VAL A 712 8.22 -12.61 -19.82
N THR A 713 7.43 -13.36 -20.57
CA THR A 713 6.98 -13.00 -21.94
C THR A 713 5.47 -12.93 -22.09
N SER A 714 4.71 -13.41 -21.10
CA SER A 714 3.26 -13.36 -21.10
C SER A 714 2.69 -13.36 -19.69
N GLU A 715 1.46 -12.90 -19.56
CA GLU A 715 0.70 -12.95 -18.31
C GLU A 715 0.51 -14.38 -17.78
N ASP A 716 0.20 -15.34 -18.66
CA ASP A 716 0.08 -16.75 -18.27
C ASP A 716 1.39 -17.30 -17.71
N GLN A 717 2.56 -16.87 -18.22
CA GLN A 717 3.85 -17.25 -17.67
C GLN A 717 4.06 -16.68 -16.28
N PHE A 718 3.72 -15.40 -16.07
CA PHE A 718 3.81 -14.75 -14.77
C PHE A 718 2.97 -15.46 -13.73
N TRP A 719 1.68 -15.72 -14.02
CA TRP A 719 0.78 -16.36 -13.06
C TRP A 719 1.16 -17.81 -12.78
N ASP A 720 1.71 -18.53 -13.75
CA ASP A 720 2.25 -19.87 -13.50
C ASP A 720 3.45 -19.82 -12.55
N LEU A 721 4.42 -18.95 -12.80
CA LEU A 721 5.57 -18.76 -11.91
C LEU A 721 5.12 -18.31 -10.51
N TYR A 722 4.15 -17.41 -10.43
CA TYR A 722 3.61 -16.91 -9.17
C TYR A 722 2.98 -18.04 -8.34
N LYS A 723 2.11 -18.86 -8.94
CA LYS A 723 1.52 -20.03 -8.27
C LYS A 723 2.56 -21.05 -7.85
N LEU A 724 3.56 -21.31 -8.69
CA LEU A 724 4.67 -22.21 -8.37
C LEU A 724 5.47 -21.68 -7.18
N GLY A 725 5.80 -20.38 -7.18
CA GLY A 725 6.59 -19.76 -6.13
C GLY A 725 5.88 -19.74 -4.78
N GLU A 726 4.59 -19.37 -4.77
CA GLU A 726 3.74 -19.42 -3.57
C GLU A 726 3.56 -20.86 -3.05
N GLY A 727 3.41 -21.84 -3.95
CA GLY A 727 3.30 -23.25 -3.55
C GLY A 727 4.58 -23.81 -2.93
N MET A 728 5.74 -23.45 -3.48
CA MET A 728 7.03 -23.82 -2.89
C MET A 728 7.22 -23.14 -1.53
N LEU A 729 6.88 -21.85 -1.40
CA LEU A 729 6.90 -21.12 -0.11
C LEU A 729 6.02 -21.82 0.94
N MET A 730 4.79 -22.21 0.57
CA MET A 730 3.87 -22.94 1.45
C MET A 730 4.43 -24.30 1.91
N MET A 731 5.18 -24.99 1.05
CA MET A 731 5.78 -26.31 1.33
C MET A 731 7.11 -26.25 2.09
N ASP A 732 7.91 -25.22 1.84
CA ASP A 732 9.12 -24.92 2.60
C ASP A 732 8.80 -24.42 4.00
N ALA A 733 7.70 -23.67 4.11
CA ALA A 733 7.09 -23.22 5.36
C ALA A 733 8.10 -22.59 6.32
N LEU A 734 9.12 -21.86 5.81
CA LEU A 734 9.91 -20.95 6.64
C LEU A 734 8.98 -20.00 7.40
N ARG A 735 7.89 -19.63 6.74
CA ARG A 735 6.81 -18.79 7.24
C ARG A 735 5.46 -19.44 6.97
N VAL A 736 4.57 -19.40 7.95
CA VAL A 736 3.16 -19.76 7.81
C VAL A 736 2.31 -18.50 8.01
N PHE A 737 1.69 -18.01 6.94
CA PHE A 737 0.73 -16.92 7.02
C PHE A 737 -0.51 -17.37 7.79
N THR A 738 -1.03 -16.55 8.70
CA THR A 738 -2.12 -16.93 9.58
C THR A 738 -3.41 -16.21 9.23
N VAL A 739 -3.44 -14.88 9.36
CA VAL A 739 -4.65 -14.08 9.17
C VAL A 739 -4.33 -12.73 8.57
N GLU A 740 -5.28 -12.19 7.84
CA GLU A 740 -5.37 -10.76 7.55
C GLU A 740 -6.30 -10.07 8.56
N GLN A 741 -6.03 -8.81 8.88
CA GLN A 741 -6.87 -8.02 9.77
C GLN A 741 -7.87 -7.19 8.97
N TRP A 742 -9.14 -7.20 9.39
CA TRP A 742 -10.16 -6.34 8.83
C TRP A 742 -10.41 -5.19 9.78
N ASN A 743 -10.06 -3.98 9.36
CA ASN A 743 -10.39 -2.75 10.04
C ASN A 743 -11.41 -1.96 9.20
N PHE A 744 -12.00 -0.93 9.79
CA PHE A 744 -13.08 -0.19 9.15
C PHE A 744 -12.93 1.30 9.39
N PHE A 745 -13.09 2.09 8.33
CA PHE A 745 -13.38 3.52 8.42
C PHE A 745 -14.87 3.70 8.69
N GLU A 746 -15.21 4.58 9.63
CA GLU A 746 -16.60 4.95 9.89
C GLU A 746 -16.98 6.18 9.11
N VAL A 747 -18.07 6.09 8.35
CA VAL A 747 -18.59 7.18 7.53
C VAL A 747 -20.05 7.40 7.89
N SER A 748 -20.45 8.65 8.10
CA SER A 748 -21.86 9.01 8.19
C SER A 748 -22.58 8.70 6.87
N LYS A 749 -23.82 8.20 6.93
CA LYS A 749 -24.65 8.02 5.73
C LYS A 749 -25.09 9.33 5.08
N SER A 750 -24.77 10.49 5.67
CA SER A 750 -24.83 11.79 4.97
C SER A 750 -23.82 11.93 3.84
N VAL A 751 -22.83 11.04 3.77
CA VAL A 751 -21.81 10.97 2.72
C VAL A 751 -22.00 9.70 1.91
N ASN A 752 -22.00 9.85 0.59
CA ASN A 752 -21.95 8.76 -0.36
C ASN A 752 -20.49 8.37 -0.63
N VAL A 753 -20.20 7.06 -0.58
CA VAL A 753 -18.89 6.50 -0.92
C VAL A 753 -18.95 5.96 -2.35
N GLY A 754 -18.32 6.65 -3.30
CA GLY A 754 -18.36 6.28 -4.72
C GLY A 754 -17.55 5.02 -5.03
N ILE A 755 -16.34 4.96 -4.47
CA ILE A 755 -15.33 3.90 -4.59
C ILE A 755 -14.85 3.55 -3.18
N ALA A 756 -14.80 2.25 -2.87
CA ALA A 756 -14.05 1.72 -1.74
C ALA A 756 -12.96 0.82 -2.32
N ASP A 757 -11.71 1.13 -2.00
CA ASP A 757 -10.58 0.32 -2.44
C ASP A 757 -10.62 -1.04 -1.71
N PRO A 758 -10.49 -2.17 -2.43
CA PRO A 758 -10.66 -3.49 -1.83
C PRO A 758 -9.62 -3.81 -0.75
N LEU A 759 -8.44 -3.16 -0.80
CA LEU A 759 -7.38 -3.31 0.18
C LEU A 759 -7.39 -2.14 1.17
N THR A 760 -7.27 -0.92 0.67
CA THR A 760 -6.99 0.26 1.51
C THR A 760 -8.25 1.00 1.96
N GLY A 761 -9.45 0.54 1.58
CA GLY A 761 -10.71 1.15 1.97
C GLY A 761 -10.81 2.60 1.51
N LEU A 762 -10.80 3.55 2.47
CA LEU A 762 -10.80 5.00 2.22
C LEU A 762 -9.41 5.64 2.30
N ALA A 763 -8.34 4.86 2.42
CA ALA A 763 -6.98 5.39 2.47
C ALA A 763 -6.37 5.64 1.09
N SER A 764 -7.02 5.25 -0.03
CA SER A 764 -6.54 5.58 -1.38
C SER A 764 -7.08 6.91 -1.90
N THR A 765 -6.30 7.56 -2.77
CA THR A 765 -6.70 8.79 -3.48
C THR A 765 -8.05 8.64 -4.19
N MET A 766 -8.27 7.51 -4.85
CA MET A 766 -9.53 7.25 -5.55
C MET A 766 -10.71 7.17 -4.59
N ALA A 767 -10.55 6.46 -3.48
CA ALA A 767 -11.65 6.25 -2.55
C ALA A 767 -12.01 7.56 -1.84
N ILE A 768 -11.03 8.27 -1.28
CA ILE A 768 -11.30 9.50 -0.51
C ILE A 768 -11.83 10.63 -1.40
N ARG A 769 -11.35 10.77 -2.65
CA ARG A 769 -11.87 11.78 -3.58
C ARG A 769 -13.21 11.40 -4.21
N SER A 770 -13.63 10.13 -4.10
CA SER A 770 -14.96 9.70 -4.57
C SER A 770 -16.10 10.07 -3.62
N LEU A 771 -15.78 10.54 -2.41
CA LEU A 771 -16.77 10.97 -1.44
C LEU A 771 -17.60 12.15 -1.97
N SER A 772 -18.91 12.12 -1.74
CA SER A 772 -19.83 13.21 -2.09
C SER A 772 -20.99 13.29 -1.09
N LYS A 773 -21.73 14.40 -1.04
CA LYS A 773 -22.94 14.46 -0.21
C LYS A 773 -24.00 13.48 -0.71
N ALA A 774 -24.61 12.74 0.21
CA ALA A 774 -25.73 11.86 -0.10
C ALA A 774 -26.93 12.69 -0.58
N GLN A 775 -27.58 12.26 -1.66
CA GLN A 775 -28.82 12.88 -2.11
C GLN A 775 -29.96 12.55 -1.13
N PRO A 776 -30.85 13.49 -0.79
CA PRO A 776 -32.01 13.18 0.04
C PRO A 776 -32.87 12.13 -0.69
N THR A 777 -33.13 11.01 -0.04
CA THR A 777 -34.03 9.99 -0.58
C THR A 777 -35.42 10.61 -0.77
N PRO A 778 -36.00 10.61 -1.98
CA PRO A 778 -37.37 11.07 -2.14
C PRO A 778 -38.28 10.20 -1.28
N SER A 779 -38.90 10.80 -0.27
CA SER A 779 -39.93 10.12 0.52
C SER A 779 -41.06 9.76 -0.44
N SER A 780 -41.24 8.47 -0.71
CA SER A 780 -42.48 7.97 -1.30
C SER A 780 -43.59 8.18 -0.27
N SER A 781 -44.20 9.36 -0.29
CA SER A 781 -45.49 9.56 0.34
C SER A 781 -46.48 8.65 -0.39
N SER A 782 -46.74 7.48 0.17
CA SER A 782 -47.93 6.72 -0.13
C SER A 782 -49.12 7.57 0.32
N SER A 783 -49.65 8.38 -0.60
CA SER A 783 -50.92 9.05 -0.41
C SER A 783 -52.00 7.96 -0.35
N SER A 784 -52.31 7.54 0.87
CA SER A 784 -53.53 6.81 1.18
C SER A 784 -54.70 7.79 1.05
N THR A 785 -55.21 7.93 -0.16
CA THR A 785 -56.43 8.70 -0.39
C THR A 785 -57.62 7.87 0.10
N SER A 786 -58.06 8.15 1.32
CA SER A 786 -59.33 7.71 1.85
C SER A 786 -60.48 8.21 0.98
N SER A 787 -61.34 7.28 0.58
CA SER A 787 -62.55 7.49 -0.21
C SER A 787 -63.56 8.40 0.49
N THR A 788 -64.14 9.33 -0.26
CA THR A 788 -65.50 9.84 0.02
C THR A 788 -66.21 10.02 -1.31
N ALA A 789 -67.43 9.50 -1.36
CA ALA A 789 -68.20 9.22 -2.56
C ALA A 789 -68.99 10.43 -3.09
N SER A 790 -69.39 10.28 -4.36
CA SER A 790 -70.62 10.80 -5.02
C SER A 790 -70.45 12.03 -5.92
N SER A 791 -70.50 11.83 -7.24
CA SER A 791 -71.74 12.05 -8.02
C SER A 791 -71.50 11.84 -9.53
N SER A 792 -72.47 11.16 -10.14
CA SER A 792 -72.71 10.87 -11.56
C SER A 792 -72.57 12.04 -12.54
N SER A 793 -72.08 11.80 -13.76
CA SER A 793 -72.90 11.47 -14.95
C SER A 793 -72.16 11.77 -16.26
N SER A 794 -72.17 10.78 -17.17
CA SER A 794 -72.09 10.81 -18.64
C SER A 794 -71.78 12.12 -19.37
N THR A 795 -70.92 12.07 -20.42
CA THR A 795 -71.36 12.11 -21.84
C THR A 795 -70.20 11.80 -22.81
N SER A 796 -70.56 11.06 -23.87
CA SER A 796 -69.92 10.67 -25.14
C SER A 796 -69.05 11.75 -25.83
N SER A 797 -68.16 11.51 -26.82
CA SER A 797 -68.21 10.58 -27.96
C SER A 797 -66.91 10.65 -28.81
N SER A 798 -66.50 9.50 -29.37
CA SER A 798 -65.97 9.28 -30.75
C SER A 798 -64.62 9.92 -31.18
N LYS A 799 -63.74 9.30 -31.99
CA LYS A 799 -63.75 8.07 -32.80
C LYS A 799 -62.34 7.82 -33.39
N LYS A 800 -62.06 6.53 -33.67
CA LYS A 800 -61.17 5.92 -34.70
C LYS A 800 -59.64 6.09 -34.59
N GLY A 801 -58.81 5.06 -34.79
CA GLY A 801 -59.02 3.69 -35.28
C GLY A 801 -57.83 2.77 -34.89
N THR A 802 -58.11 1.51 -34.54
CA THR A 802 -57.78 0.27 -35.31
C THR A 802 -56.29 0.08 -35.64
N SER A 803 -55.62 -1.05 -35.40
CA SER A 803 -56.03 -2.38 -34.90
C SER A 803 -54.79 -3.32 -34.92
N ILE A 804 -54.79 -4.36 -34.06
CA ILE A 804 -54.24 -5.74 -34.26
C ILE A 804 -52.69 -5.86 -34.17
N CYS A 805 -52.05 -6.78 -33.43
CA CYS A 805 -52.43 -8.03 -32.76
C CYS A 805 -51.45 -8.36 -31.62
N GLY A 806 -51.94 -8.94 -30.50
CA GLY A 806 -51.13 -9.81 -29.62
C GLY A 806 -50.99 -11.23 -30.22
N PRO A 807 -50.51 -12.27 -29.50
CA PRO A 807 -50.84 -12.54 -28.08
C PRO A 807 -49.66 -13.04 -27.19
N ALA A 808 -49.74 -12.79 -25.87
CA ALA A 808 -49.84 -13.76 -24.75
C ALA A 808 -48.56 -14.58 -24.44
N ALA A 809 -48.19 -14.91 -23.19
CA ALA A 809 -48.94 -15.10 -21.94
C ALA A 809 -47.99 -14.81 -20.73
N ILE A 810 -48.41 -14.14 -19.64
CA ILE A 810 -49.02 -14.68 -18.38
C ILE A 810 -48.13 -15.80 -17.78
N ILE A 811 -47.51 -15.74 -16.58
CA ILE A 811 -47.98 -15.59 -15.17
C ILE A 811 -46.71 -15.19 -14.36
N GLY A 812 -46.65 -14.13 -13.53
CA GLY A 812 -47.32 -13.93 -12.23
C GLY A 812 -46.48 -14.52 -11.08
N LEU A 813 -45.74 -13.71 -10.30
CA LEU A 813 -46.04 -13.33 -8.89
C LEU A 813 -46.04 -14.53 -7.91
N ALA A 814 -45.50 -14.54 -6.69
CA ALA A 814 -44.98 -13.52 -5.78
C ALA A 814 -44.58 -14.22 -4.45
N ILE A 815 -43.61 -13.61 -3.74
CA ILE A 815 -43.58 -13.35 -2.26
C ILE A 815 -43.48 -14.53 -1.25
N VAL A 816 -42.29 -14.64 -0.62
CA VAL A 816 -41.85 -14.71 0.82
C VAL A 816 -42.83 -15.21 1.94
N PRO A 817 -42.45 -15.49 3.23
CA PRO A 817 -41.20 -15.93 3.92
C PRO A 817 -41.36 -17.10 4.95
N LEU A 818 -40.25 -17.44 5.63
CA LEU A 818 -40.09 -17.76 7.08
C LEU A 818 -40.14 -19.22 7.59
N LEU A 819 -39.08 -19.53 8.35
CA LEU A 819 -38.98 -20.32 9.59
C LEU A 819 -38.68 -21.84 9.55
N LEU A 820 -37.49 -22.11 10.10
CA LEU A 820 -37.18 -23.07 11.17
C LEU A 820 -37.06 -24.58 10.85
N ARG A 821 -35.94 -25.08 11.41
CA ARG A 821 -35.72 -26.37 12.10
C ARG A 821 -35.23 -27.58 11.30
N LYS A 822 -33.95 -27.88 11.59
CA LYS A 822 -33.42 -29.12 12.20
C LYS A 822 -33.58 -30.45 11.44
N ARG A 823 -32.41 -31.11 11.31
CA ARG A 823 -32.14 -32.54 11.08
C ARG A 823 -32.45 -32.96 9.64
N LYS A 824 -31.49 -33.47 8.85
CA LYS A 824 -30.37 -34.37 9.13
C LYS A 824 -29.10 -33.90 8.44
#